data_AF-A0A8C7RDY5-F1
#
_entry.id   AF-A0A8C7RDY5-F1
#
_cell.length_a   1.000
_cell.length_b   1.000
_cell.length_c   1.000
_cell.angle_alpha   90.00
_cell.angle_beta   90.00
_cell.angle_gamma   90.00
#
_symmetry.space_group_name_H-M   'P 1'
#
loop_
_entity.id
_entity.type
_entity.pdbx_description
1 polymer ?
#
loop_
_entity_poly.entity_id
_entity_poly.type
_entity_poly.pdbx_seq_one_letter_code
_entity_poly.pdbx_strand_id
1 'polypeptide(L)'
;MYVTLDLWRSSFRSLPGDMDEMDSLRFGIKRFNEYAVSLTPSTTCSIIVEDAYYSAVQADLESDAQDLDVESWSLAVDQQYLKKHTKEMVKRQDVIYELMQTEMHHVRTLKIMLRVYVRELKEHLQMDVRCLDCLFPRLESLLELHTHFLSRLKERRRVATQLSSDKNYNIQRLADILTTQFSGEIGERMKESYGDFCSRHTEAVSYYKAQLHNKKFQNLIRKINNLPIVRRLGVTECILLVTQRITKYPVLVERIVQNTEVGTEEHEELTRSLGLIKDCIVHVDAQVNLHQKASRLRDIAHKMEPKSLGKIKDGHVFRGEDLALGRRRLLHDGTVNHKAASGRLKDILAVLLSDVLLLLQEKDQRYVFSTVDNKPSVISLQKLIVREVAHEEKAMFLICASPNEPEMYEIHTASKEERKTWMTHLRQAVESCRHTERLFSEEEEARAAKFKEFQDSLSQKDGQIVAGLTEKLQLFADMAESVAGLEDIASRSHLLLRGDASDLHQGETLLKGAITEVENLQNLLLSGVTELAPRPEGLGSGAMPRRADTFEGYDSSPTILNKKGSVKKKNYSGGDKARDRSQRACSDTQLKEIQASQALEQPPAIITQQDRHIKLQRSSLTERASFPGCHRGNVLLEQEKQRMLASFHKLQLLHRQEQARWESERERHRLQAEAAEDRLRQSEEECRRLEEKREELERQREMYQQDLERLRESTLNVKKERLEQDNRGGCRCFYFTWQVS
;
A
#
# COMPACT_ATOMS: atom_id res chain seq x y z
N MET A 1 -5.83 20.92 -20.57
CA MET A 1 -5.42 21.41 -19.23
C MET A 1 -6.55 22.07 -18.46
N TYR A 2 -7.22 23.12 -18.95
CA TYR A 2 -8.24 23.82 -18.13
C TYR A 2 -9.41 22.95 -17.60
N VAL A 3 -9.79 21.87 -18.30
CA VAL A 3 -10.95 21.02 -17.97
C VAL A 3 -10.82 20.27 -16.62
N THR A 4 -9.62 19.93 -16.15
CA THR A 4 -9.45 19.17 -14.89
C THR A 4 -9.70 20.01 -13.63
N LEU A 5 -9.51 21.33 -13.68
CA LEU A 5 -9.86 22.23 -12.57
C LEU A 5 -11.39 22.34 -12.39
N ASP A 6 -12.14 22.36 -13.49
CA ASP A 6 -13.60 22.38 -13.44
C ASP A 6 -14.18 21.04 -12.99
N LEU A 7 -13.59 19.89 -13.39
CA LEU A 7 -13.99 18.59 -12.87
C LEU A 7 -13.87 18.50 -11.34
N TRP A 8 -12.79 19.04 -10.76
CA TRP A 8 -12.66 19.16 -9.30
C TRP A 8 -13.70 20.12 -8.71
N ARG A 9 -13.89 21.33 -9.27
CA ARG A 9 -14.93 22.27 -8.80
C ARG A 9 -16.34 21.67 -8.86
N SER A 10 -16.66 20.92 -9.92
CA SER A 10 -17.97 20.27 -10.10
C SER A 10 -18.16 19.06 -9.19
N SER A 11 -17.14 18.22 -8.98
CA SER A 11 -17.25 17.04 -8.11
C SER A 11 -17.48 17.39 -6.64
N PHE A 12 -17.10 18.59 -6.20
CA PHE A 12 -17.40 19.09 -4.84
C PHE A 12 -18.66 19.96 -4.74
N ARG A 13 -19.33 20.29 -5.87
CA ARG A 13 -20.52 21.17 -5.90
C ARG A 13 -21.84 20.49 -5.52
N SER A 14 -21.81 19.22 -5.11
CA SER A 14 -22.97 18.42 -4.71
C SER A 14 -23.34 18.53 -3.21
N LEU A 15 -22.78 19.51 -2.49
CA LEU A 15 -23.20 19.91 -1.15
C LEU A 15 -24.03 21.20 -1.24
N PRO A 16 -25.26 21.25 -0.68
CA PRO A 16 -26.08 22.45 -0.74
C PRO A 16 -25.59 23.52 0.25
N GLY A 17 -24.99 24.59 -0.29
CA GLY A 17 -24.57 25.79 0.41
C GLY A 17 -23.82 26.72 -0.54
N ASP A 18 -24.19 28.00 -0.58
CA ASP A 18 -23.68 28.94 -1.58
C ASP A 18 -22.16 29.15 -1.46
N MET A 19 -21.46 29.01 -2.59
CA MET A 19 -20.00 29.13 -2.69
C MET A 19 -19.62 30.14 -3.79
N ASP A 20 -19.92 31.41 -3.55
CA ASP A 20 -19.47 32.54 -4.39
C ASP A 20 -18.98 33.75 -3.54
N GLU A 21 -18.20 33.48 -2.47
CA GLU A 21 -17.53 34.57 -1.71
C GLU A 21 -16.14 34.19 -1.09
N MET A 22 -15.48 33.13 -1.57
CA MET A 22 -14.30 32.55 -0.91
C MET A 22 -12.91 33.06 -1.37
N ASP A 23 -12.84 34.20 -2.07
CA ASP A 23 -11.57 34.85 -2.48
C ASP A 23 -11.21 36.11 -1.63
N SER A 24 -12.04 36.49 -0.65
CA SER A 24 -11.91 37.77 0.08
C SER A 24 -11.24 37.71 1.46
N LEU A 25 -10.94 36.52 2.00
CA LEU A 25 -10.31 36.37 3.33
C LEU A 25 -8.80 36.65 3.30
N ARG A 26 -8.45 37.93 3.16
CA ARG A 26 -7.11 38.43 3.55
C ARG A 26 -6.92 38.20 5.05
N PHE A 27 -5.90 37.42 5.41
CA PHE A 27 -5.50 37.19 6.80
C PHE A 27 -4.79 38.43 7.39
N GLY A 28 -5.53 39.53 7.58
CA GLY A 28 -5.01 40.72 8.24
C GLY A 28 -4.78 40.44 9.72
N ILE A 29 -3.50 40.40 10.14
CA ILE A 29 -3.12 40.05 11.52
C ILE A 29 -3.36 41.25 12.44
N LYS A 30 -4.62 41.43 12.85
CA LYS A 30 -4.95 42.35 13.95
C LYS A 30 -4.41 41.77 15.26
N ARG A 31 -3.30 42.36 15.74
CA ARG A 31 -2.75 42.12 17.08
C ARG A 31 -3.87 42.18 18.13
N PHE A 32 -4.06 41.10 18.87
CA PHE A 32 -4.80 41.14 20.13
C PHE A 32 -3.81 41.23 21.29
N ASN A 33 -4.14 42.09 22.23
CA ASN A 33 -3.27 42.44 23.35
C ASN A 33 -3.38 41.39 24.47
N GLU A 34 -2.27 41.11 25.15
CA GLU A 34 -2.28 40.30 26.37
C GLU A 34 -2.94 41.05 27.56
N TYR A 35 -2.99 40.37 28.71
CA TYR A 35 -3.43 40.84 30.03
C TYR A 35 -4.95 41.02 30.25
N ALA A 36 -5.61 39.92 30.62
CA ALA A 36 -6.59 39.88 31.72
C ALA A 36 -6.89 38.43 32.16
N VAL A 37 -6.12 37.88 33.11
CA VAL A 37 -6.42 36.56 33.71
C VAL A 37 -7.29 36.76 34.96
N SER A 38 -8.54 36.30 34.92
CA SER A 38 -9.44 36.27 36.08
C SER A 38 -9.33 34.94 36.82
N LEU A 39 -8.85 34.98 38.06
CA LEU A 39 -8.64 33.80 38.90
C LEU A 39 -9.91 33.36 39.63
N THR A 40 -10.45 32.17 39.29
CA THR A 40 -11.18 31.31 40.24
C THR A 40 -10.86 29.83 39.96
N PRO A 41 -10.42 29.04 40.96
CA PRO A 41 -10.17 27.61 40.78
C PRO A 41 -11.40 26.76 41.11
N SER A 42 -11.61 25.67 40.37
CA SER A 42 -12.47 24.57 40.85
C SER A 42 -11.99 23.20 40.36
N THR A 43 -11.55 22.39 41.33
CA THR A 43 -11.65 20.92 41.38
C THR A 43 -11.04 20.11 40.21
N THR A 44 -9.83 19.59 40.45
CA THR A 44 -9.18 18.50 39.70
C THR A 44 -9.99 17.17 39.77
N CYS A 45 -9.83 16.15 38.92
CA CYS A 45 -8.61 15.67 38.24
C CYS A 45 -8.85 15.11 36.83
N SER A 46 -8.02 15.53 35.87
CA SER A 46 -7.60 14.79 34.64
C SER A 46 -6.65 15.66 33.79
N ILE A 47 -6.97 16.96 33.72
CA ILE A 47 -6.45 17.95 32.78
C ILE A 47 -4.91 18.12 32.77
N ILE A 48 -4.20 17.87 33.87
CA ILE A 48 -2.76 18.18 34.02
C ILE A 48 -1.88 17.47 32.96
N VAL A 49 -2.28 16.28 32.48
CA VAL A 49 -1.53 15.55 31.44
C VAL A 49 -1.91 15.99 30.03
N GLU A 50 -3.19 16.31 29.80
CA GLU A 50 -3.69 16.82 28.52
C GLU A 50 -3.08 18.20 28.20
N ASP A 51 -3.05 19.09 29.18
CA ASP A 51 -2.52 20.46 29.06
C ASP A 51 -1.01 20.49 28.75
N ALA A 52 -0.23 19.64 29.42
CA ALA A 52 1.21 19.50 29.17
C ALA A 52 1.51 18.98 27.74
N TYR A 53 0.73 18.00 27.26
CA TYR A 53 0.86 17.50 25.89
C TYR A 53 0.48 18.57 24.86
N TYR A 54 -0.66 19.25 25.04
CA TYR A 54 -1.09 20.28 24.10
C TYR A 54 -0.17 21.51 24.07
N SER A 55 0.45 21.84 25.21
CA SER A 55 1.53 22.83 25.28
C SER A 55 2.74 22.42 24.45
N ALA A 56 3.18 21.15 24.55
CA ALA A 56 4.30 20.63 23.75
C ALA A 56 3.99 20.60 22.24
N VAL A 57 2.76 20.25 21.83
CA VAL A 57 2.34 20.33 20.42
C VAL A 57 2.26 21.78 19.93
N GLN A 58 1.75 22.71 20.75
CA GLN A 58 1.71 24.13 20.37
C GLN A 58 3.11 24.73 20.24
N ALA A 59 4.06 24.39 21.12
CA ALA A 59 5.46 24.82 21.01
C ALA A 59 6.17 24.28 19.75
N ASP A 60 5.90 23.04 19.34
CA ASP A 60 6.39 22.48 18.07
C ASP A 60 5.76 23.19 16.84
N LEU A 61 4.49 23.57 16.92
CA LEU A 61 3.82 24.37 15.89
C LEU A 61 4.29 25.83 15.84
N GLU A 62 4.83 26.36 16.94
CA GLU A 62 5.49 27.67 17.02
C GLU A 62 6.92 27.61 16.47
N SER A 63 7.64 26.50 16.70
CA SER A 63 8.96 26.24 16.10
C SER A 63 8.92 26.11 14.57
N ASP A 64 7.86 25.48 14.02
CA ASP A 64 7.58 25.50 12.58
C ASP A 64 7.39 26.95 12.09
N ALA A 65 6.63 27.75 12.83
CA ALA A 65 6.25 29.11 12.48
C ALA A 65 7.36 30.15 12.63
N GLN A 66 8.36 29.88 13.49
CA GLN A 66 9.49 30.75 13.74
C GLN A 66 10.05 31.37 12.47
N ASP A 67 10.10 32.71 12.47
CA ASP A 67 10.53 33.63 11.41
C ASP A 67 9.59 33.79 10.20
N LEU A 68 8.40 33.15 10.19
CA LEU A 68 7.39 33.21 9.12
C LEU A 68 6.10 33.95 9.54
N ASP A 69 6.13 34.70 10.64
CA ASP A 69 4.95 35.31 11.29
C ASP A 69 4.41 36.59 10.63
N VAL A 70 5.13 37.18 9.67
CA VAL A 70 4.74 38.44 9.00
C VAL A 70 4.05 38.20 7.65
N GLU A 71 3.28 39.17 7.16
CA GLU A 71 2.42 39.00 5.97
C GLU A 71 3.19 38.93 4.63
N SER A 72 4.47 39.32 4.56
CA SER A 72 5.28 39.26 3.33
C SER A 72 6.80 39.26 3.59
N TRP A 73 7.61 38.90 2.58
CA TRP A 73 9.08 39.04 2.63
C TRP A 73 9.49 40.50 2.74
N SER A 74 8.80 41.38 2.01
CA SER A 74 8.98 42.84 2.04
C SER A 74 8.67 43.49 3.40
N LEU A 75 8.04 42.77 4.34
CA LEU A 75 7.89 43.13 5.75
C LEU A 75 8.86 42.40 6.69
N ALA A 76 9.43 41.26 6.27
CA ALA A 76 10.40 40.49 7.04
C ALA A 76 11.81 41.14 7.03
N VAL A 77 12.20 41.74 5.91
CA VAL A 77 13.53 42.33 5.70
C VAL A 77 13.61 43.82 6.05
N ASP A 78 14.82 44.33 6.27
CA ASP A 78 15.04 45.73 6.63
C ASP A 78 14.67 46.68 5.48
N GLN A 79 13.95 47.76 5.78
CA GLN A 79 13.45 48.72 4.78
C GLN A 79 14.56 49.49 4.03
N GLN A 80 15.80 49.50 4.55
CA GLN A 80 16.98 50.02 3.84
C GLN A 80 17.61 48.98 2.88
N TYR A 81 17.42 47.68 3.16
CA TYR A 81 17.84 46.60 2.29
C TYR A 81 16.83 46.43 1.14
N LEU A 82 15.53 46.47 1.43
CA LEU A 82 14.44 46.40 0.45
C LEU A 82 14.61 47.41 -0.70
N LYS A 83 15.00 48.65 -0.37
CA LYS A 83 15.25 49.74 -1.35
C LYS A 83 16.40 49.51 -2.32
N LYS A 84 17.22 48.46 -2.14
CA LYS A 84 18.33 48.10 -3.03
C LYS A 84 17.92 47.12 -4.13
N HIS A 85 16.71 46.54 -4.06
CA HIS A 85 16.23 45.50 -4.99
C HIS A 85 15.26 46.05 -6.03
N THR A 86 15.17 45.39 -7.18
CA THR A 86 14.20 45.73 -8.23
C THR A 86 12.78 45.31 -7.82
N LYS A 87 11.75 45.99 -8.33
CA LYS A 87 10.33 45.68 -8.02
C LYS A 87 9.95 44.24 -8.37
N GLU A 88 10.55 43.69 -9.42
CA GLU A 88 10.36 42.30 -9.84
C GLU A 88 11.03 41.33 -8.86
N MET A 89 12.25 41.62 -8.41
CA MET A 89 12.93 40.80 -7.42
C MET A 89 12.20 40.78 -6.06
N VAL A 90 11.65 41.94 -5.64
CA VAL A 90 10.80 42.01 -4.43
C VAL A 90 9.57 41.10 -4.58
N LYS A 91 8.85 41.17 -5.72
CA LYS A 91 7.73 40.27 -6.01
C LYS A 91 8.15 38.80 -5.96
N ARG A 92 9.28 38.44 -6.58
CA ARG A 92 9.79 37.05 -6.59
C ARG A 92 10.00 36.54 -5.16
N GLN A 93 10.67 37.32 -4.31
CA GLN A 93 10.87 36.94 -2.90
C GLN A 93 9.55 36.89 -2.11
N ASP A 94 8.61 37.82 -2.34
CA ASP A 94 7.28 37.79 -1.70
C ASP A 94 6.50 36.51 -2.07
N VAL A 95 6.57 36.01 -3.31
CA VAL A 95 5.91 34.74 -3.71
C VAL A 95 6.65 33.51 -3.17
N ILE A 96 7.99 33.54 -3.09
CA ILE A 96 8.76 32.46 -2.44
C ILE A 96 8.39 32.39 -0.94
N TYR A 97 8.22 33.53 -0.29
CA TYR A 97 7.75 33.60 1.10
C TYR A 97 6.29 33.13 1.24
N GLU A 98 5.40 33.47 0.31
CA GLU A 98 4.04 32.93 0.24
C GLU A 98 4.04 31.39 0.14
N LEU A 99 4.94 30.80 -0.65
CA LEU A 99 5.14 29.35 -0.72
C LEU A 99 5.60 28.77 0.63
N MET A 100 6.61 29.36 1.27
CA MET A 100 7.13 28.92 2.58
C MET A 100 6.07 29.01 3.70
N GLN A 101 5.38 30.15 3.81
CA GLN A 101 4.38 30.39 4.84
C GLN A 101 3.13 29.52 4.62
N THR A 102 2.71 29.29 3.37
CA THR A 102 1.58 28.38 3.10
C THR A 102 1.97 26.91 3.28
N GLU A 103 3.25 26.54 3.17
CA GLU A 103 3.74 25.21 3.51
C GLU A 103 3.75 24.99 5.03
N MET A 104 4.24 25.97 5.80
CA MET A 104 4.13 25.98 7.27
C MET A 104 2.68 25.84 7.74
N HIS A 105 1.73 26.50 7.08
CA HIS A 105 0.30 26.35 7.40
C HIS A 105 -0.23 24.95 7.09
N HIS A 106 0.24 24.32 6.01
CA HIS A 106 -0.13 22.94 5.64
C HIS A 106 0.46 21.91 6.61
N VAL A 107 1.74 22.04 6.98
CA VAL A 107 2.39 21.23 8.02
C VAL A 107 1.66 21.40 9.36
N ARG A 108 1.24 22.62 9.74
CA ARG A 108 0.40 22.83 10.94
C ARG A 108 -0.92 22.07 10.85
N THR A 109 -1.62 22.10 9.72
CA THR A 109 -2.87 21.32 9.53
C THR A 109 -2.62 19.82 9.67
N LEU A 110 -1.58 19.27 9.03
CA LEU A 110 -1.22 17.85 9.13
C LEU A 110 -0.83 17.44 10.56
N LYS A 111 -0.04 18.26 11.26
CA LYS A 111 0.30 18.07 12.68
C LYS A 111 -0.95 18.11 13.57
N ILE A 112 -1.92 19.00 13.30
CA ILE A 112 -3.20 19.04 14.03
C ILE A 112 -4.03 17.77 13.76
N MET A 113 -4.14 17.33 12.51
CA MET A 113 -4.87 16.10 12.16
C MET A 113 -4.29 14.88 12.89
N LEU A 114 -2.96 14.74 12.93
CA LEU A 114 -2.32 13.57 13.54
C LEU A 114 -2.27 13.66 15.08
N ARG A 115 -1.72 14.76 15.60
CA ARG A 115 -1.42 14.91 17.04
C ARG A 115 -2.61 15.34 17.89
N VAL A 116 -3.68 15.86 17.28
CA VAL A 116 -4.95 16.16 17.94
C VAL A 116 -6.00 15.13 17.52
N TYR A 117 -6.51 15.18 16.28
CA TYR A 117 -7.69 14.39 15.90
C TYR A 117 -7.45 12.86 15.95
N VAL A 118 -6.41 12.35 15.29
CA VAL A 118 -6.11 10.89 15.31
C VAL A 118 -5.80 10.41 16.73
N ARG A 119 -5.02 11.18 17.50
CA ARG A 119 -4.72 10.84 18.91
C ARG A 119 -5.98 10.72 19.75
N GLU A 120 -6.83 11.75 19.77
CA GLU A 120 -8.04 11.79 20.60
C GLU A 120 -9.02 10.67 20.25
N LEU A 121 -9.21 10.38 18.96
CA LEU A 121 -10.04 9.28 18.49
C LEU A 121 -9.48 7.90 18.90
N LYS A 122 -8.14 7.75 18.89
CA LYS A 122 -7.45 6.53 19.35
C LYS A 122 -7.54 6.37 20.87
N GLU A 123 -7.28 7.42 21.65
CA GLU A 123 -7.21 7.36 23.12
C GLU A 123 -8.60 7.31 23.79
N HIS A 124 -9.55 8.15 23.35
CA HIS A 124 -10.85 8.28 24.02
C HIS A 124 -11.98 7.42 23.42
N LEU A 125 -11.87 6.99 22.16
CA LEU A 125 -12.85 6.09 21.52
C LEU A 125 -12.31 4.69 21.23
N GLN A 126 -11.00 4.46 21.39
CA GLN A 126 -10.34 3.18 21.08
C GLN A 126 -10.58 2.76 19.61
N MET A 127 -10.62 3.74 18.70
CA MET A 127 -10.70 3.46 17.26
C MET A 127 -9.43 2.73 16.80
N ASP A 128 -9.62 1.60 16.11
CA ASP A 128 -8.51 0.85 15.53
C ASP A 128 -7.88 1.57 14.33
N VAL A 129 -6.70 1.07 13.92
CA VAL A 129 -5.91 1.67 12.84
C VAL A 129 -6.65 1.67 11.49
N ARG A 130 -7.55 0.71 11.22
CA ARG A 130 -8.35 0.68 9.98
C ARG A 130 -9.42 1.77 10.01
N CYS A 131 -10.11 1.91 11.14
CA CYS A 131 -11.11 2.96 11.34
C CYS A 131 -10.50 4.38 11.26
N LEU A 132 -9.22 4.53 11.64
CA LEU A 132 -8.48 5.79 11.52
C LEU A 132 -7.96 6.03 10.08
N ASP A 133 -7.43 5.01 9.40
CA ASP A 133 -7.00 5.07 7.99
C ASP A 133 -8.19 5.32 7.02
N CYS A 134 -9.41 4.90 7.40
CA CYS A 134 -10.64 5.29 6.71
C CYS A 134 -11.01 6.78 6.84
N LEU A 135 -10.49 7.52 7.84
CA LEU A 135 -10.69 8.96 8.02
C LEU A 135 -9.52 9.78 7.50
N PHE A 136 -8.30 9.28 7.71
CA PHE A 136 -7.05 10.00 7.52
C PHE A 136 -5.99 9.14 6.79
N PRO A 137 -6.32 8.65 5.58
CA PRO A 137 -5.43 7.74 4.84
C PRO A 137 -4.05 8.36 4.60
N ARG A 138 -2.98 7.58 4.78
CA ARG A 138 -1.57 8.01 4.53
C ARG A 138 -1.10 9.27 5.26
N LEU A 139 -1.83 9.76 6.28
CA LEU A 139 -1.58 11.04 6.95
C LEU A 139 -0.13 11.20 7.46
N GLU A 140 0.45 10.14 8.00
CA GLU A 140 1.83 10.16 8.53
C GLU A 140 2.87 10.37 7.41
N SER A 141 2.70 9.72 6.25
CA SER A 141 3.59 9.92 5.08
C SER A 141 3.45 11.31 4.49
N LEU A 142 2.24 11.88 4.45
CA LEU A 142 2.05 13.28 4.06
C LEU A 142 2.74 14.24 5.04
N LEU A 143 2.57 14.04 6.35
CA LEU A 143 3.22 14.86 7.36
C LEU A 143 4.75 14.82 7.23
N GLU A 144 5.34 13.64 7.01
CA GLU A 144 6.78 13.48 6.78
C GLU A 144 7.25 14.26 5.54
N LEU A 145 6.61 14.03 4.39
CA LEU A 145 6.97 14.66 3.11
C LEU A 145 6.91 16.20 3.18
N HIS A 146 5.87 16.74 3.82
CA HIS A 146 5.68 18.20 3.94
C HIS A 146 6.58 18.81 5.03
N THR A 147 6.85 18.10 6.12
CA THR A 147 7.83 18.55 7.13
C THR A 147 9.25 18.57 6.54
N HIS A 148 9.60 17.58 5.72
CA HIS A 148 10.87 17.58 4.99
C HIS A 148 10.95 18.78 4.02
N PHE A 149 9.93 19.00 3.20
CA PHE A 149 9.90 20.12 2.24
C PHE A 149 10.04 21.48 2.96
N LEU A 150 9.28 21.70 4.04
CA LEU A 150 9.39 22.91 4.87
C LEU A 150 10.80 23.07 5.45
N SER A 151 11.42 21.99 5.93
CA SER A 151 12.80 22.00 6.46
C SER A 151 13.81 22.43 5.38
N ARG A 152 13.73 21.87 4.17
CA ARG A 152 14.60 22.27 3.04
C ARG A 152 14.42 23.75 2.68
N LEU A 153 13.19 24.26 2.72
CA LEU A 153 12.91 25.68 2.49
C LEU A 153 13.46 26.59 3.62
N LYS A 154 13.27 26.23 4.90
CA LYS A 154 13.82 27.00 6.04
C LYS A 154 15.35 27.01 6.02
N GLU A 155 16.01 25.91 5.68
CA GLU A 155 17.48 25.86 5.55
C GLU A 155 17.99 26.67 4.34
N ARG A 156 17.31 26.62 3.18
CA ARG A 156 17.65 27.49 2.04
C ARG A 156 17.56 28.97 2.37
N ARG A 157 16.55 29.38 3.14
CA ARG A 157 16.47 30.74 3.70
C ARG A 157 17.65 31.06 4.60
N ARG A 158 17.99 30.17 5.54
CA ARG A 158 19.09 30.35 6.50
C ARG A 158 20.44 30.55 5.81
N VAL A 159 20.75 29.72 4.81
CA VAL A 159 21.96 29.85 3.97
C VAL A 159 21.95 31.14 3.14
N ALA A 160 20.77 31.66 2.79
CA ALA A 160 20.60 32.92 2.07
C ALA A 160 20.61 34.18 2.96
N THR A 161 20.69 34.05 4.29
CA THR A 161 20.77 35.18 5.23
C THR A 161 22.15 35.84 5.20
N GLN A 162 22.17 37.17 5.23
CA GLN A 162 23.41 37.95 5.22
C GLN A 162 24.12 37.88 6.57
N LEU A 163 25.44 37.63 6.55
CA LEU A 163 26.33 37.66 7.74
C LEU A 163 26.28 38.97 8.55
N SER A 164 25.68 40.04 8.01
CA SER A 164 25.52 41.36 8.63
C SER A 164 24.10 41.68 9.13
N SER A 165 23.11 40.79 8.98
CA SER A 165 21.76 40.96 9.53
C SER A 165 20.98 39.64 9.47
N ASP A 166 20.55 39.16 10.64
CA ASP A 166 19.73 37.93 10.80
C ASP A 166 18.38 37.99 10.06
N LYS A 167 17.96 39.19 9.61
CA LYS A 167 16.69 39.42 8.90
C LYS A 167 16.83 39.48 7.38
N ASN A 168 17.97 39.92 6.86
CA ASN A 168 18.11 40.20 5.43
C ASN A 168 18.59 38.95 4.71
N TYR A 169 17.75 38.38 3.85
CA TYR A 169 18.09 37.22 3.02
C TYR A 169 17.68 37.44 1.55
N ASN A 170 18.17 36.58 0.66
CA ASN A 170 17.79 36.56 -0.75
C ASN A 170 17.88 35.13 -1.31
N ILE A 171 16.73 34.47 -1.48
CA ILE A 171 16.66 33.13 -2.08
C ILE A 171 16.80 33.28 -3.60
N GLN A 172 18.04 33.16 -4.10
CA GLN A 172 18.32 33.19 -5.54
C GLN A 172 17.85 31.87 -6.19
N ARG A 173 18.44 30.74 -5.80
CA ARG A 173 18.09 29.40 -6.29
C ARG A 173 16.96 28.78 -5.46
N LEU A 174 15.97 28.17 -6.12
CA LEU A 174 14.87 27.42 -5.50
C LEU A 174 14.52 26.14 -6.28
N ALA A 175 14.76 26.12 -7.59
CA ALA A 175 14.30 25.05 -8.47
C ALA A 175 14.88 23.66 -8.14
N ASP A 176 16.08 23.60 -7.55
CA ASP A 176 16.69 22.36 -7.08
C ASP A 176 15.85 21.68 -5.98
N ILE A 177 15.24 22.47 -5.08
CA ILE A 177 14.39 21.96 -4.00
C ILE A 177 13.06 21.47 -4.58
N LEU A 178 12.48 22.21 -5.52
CA LEU A 178 11.23 21.81 -6.19
C LEU A 178 11.44 20.54 -7.05
N THR A 179 12.55 20.46 -7.78
CA THR A 179 12.94 19.25 -8.52
C THR A 179 13.11 18.07 -7.57
N THR A 180 13.81 18.24 -6.44
CA THR A 180 14.00 17.20 -5.41
C THR A 180 12.67 16.74 -4.81
N GLN A 181 11.71 17.64 -4.57
CA GLN A 181 10.43 17.32 -3.94
C GLN A 181 9.45 16.59 -4.89
N PHE A 182 9.54 16.84 -6.20
CA PHE A 182 8.57 16.35 -7.20
C PHE A 182 9.16 15.38 -8.24
N SER A 183 10.37 14.88 -8.02
CA SER A 183 10.98 13.79 -8.83
C SER A 183 11.66 12.74 -7.94
N GLY A 184 12.12 11.65 -8.56
CA GLY A 184 12.73 10.52 -7.85
C GLY A 184 11.79 9.89 -6.83
N GLU A 185 12.36 9.28 -5.79
CA GLU A 185 11.59 8.61 -4.73
C GLU A 185 10.61 9.55 -4.02
N ILE A 186 11.00 10.78 -3.71
CA ILE A 186 10.13 11.77 -3.06
C ILE A 186 8.96 12.14 -3.97
N GLY A 187 9.20 12.30 -5.27
CA GLY A 187 8.16 12.52 -6.28
C GLY A 187 7.15 11.37 -6.38
N GLU A 188 7.60 10.11 -6.38
CA GLU A 188 6.69 8.96 -6.36
C GLU A 188 5.95 8.84 -5.02
N ARG A 189 6.62 9.04 -3.88
CA ARG A 189 5.96 9.07 -2.55
C ARG A 189 4.90 10.17 -2.43
N MET A 190 5.12 11.32 -3.07
CA MET A 190 4.13 12.40 -3.18
C MET A 190 2.92 11.96 -4.01
N LYS A 191 3.14 11.38 -5.20
CA LYS A 191 2.09 10.83 -6.08
C LYS A 191 1.25 9.77 -5.38
N GLU A 192 1.89 8.80 -4.73
CA GLU A 192 1.22 7.73 -3.97
C GLU A 192 0.42 8.31 -2.81
N SER A 193 1.05 9.10 -1.93
CA SER A 193 0.40 9.58 -0.71
C SER A 193 -0.78 10.50 -1.00
N TYR A 194 -0.69 11.34 -2.03
CA TYR A 194 -1.82 12.15 -2.49
C TYR A 194 -2.86 11.35 -3.27
N GLY A 195 -2.47 10.40 -4.11
CA GLY A 195 -3.40 9.54 -4.84
C GLY A 195 -4.27 8.72 -3.89
N ASP A 196 -3.68 8.12 -2.86
CA ASP A 196 -4.38 7.43 -1.78
C ASP A 196 -5.29 8.35 -0.96
N PHE A 197 -4.83 9.57 -0.63
CA PHE A 197 -5.59 10.52 0.17
C PHE A 197 -6.80 11.08 -0.60
N CYS A 198 -6.57 11.57 -1.81
CA CYS A 198 -7.60 12.18 -2.64
C CYS A 198 -8.62 11.15 -3.15
N SER A 199 -8.20 9.93 -3.48
CA SER A 199 -9.11 8.87 -3.95
C SER A 199 -10.16 8.49 -2.91
N ARG A 200 -9.77 8.46 -1.63
CA ARG A 200 -10.64 8.10 -0.50
C ARG A 200 -11.34 9.29 0.15
N HIS A 201 -11.20 10.52 -0.37
CA HIS A 201 -11.82 11.73 0.18
C HIS A 201 -13.33 11.57 0.44
N THR A 202 -14.09 11.12 -0.56
CA THR A 202 -15.55 10.96 -0.46
C THR A 202 -15.95 9.86 0.54
N GLU A 203 -15.17 8.78 0.59
CA GLU A 203 -15.36 7.67 1.55
C GLU A 203 -15.11 8.15 2.98
N ALA A 204 -14.02 8.90 3.21
CA ALA A 204 -13.65 9.46 4.51
C ALA A 204 -14.68 10.48 5.03
N VAL A 205 -15.14 11.40 4.17
CA VAL A 205 -16.17 12.39 4.53
C VAL A 205 -17.53 11.71 4.79
N SER A 206 -17.87 10.65 4.04
CA SER A 206 -19.08 9.85 4.27
C SER A 206 -19.01 9.08 5.59
N TYR A 207 -17.89 8.41 5.86
CA TYR A 207 -17.63 7.67 7.10
C TYR A 207 -17.62 8.61 8.32
N TYR A 208 -17.01 9.79 8.22
CA TYR A 208 -17.08 10.84 9.25
C TYR A 208 -18.52 11.24 9.56
N LYS A 209 -19.34 11.51 8.53
CA LYS A 209 -20.77 11.82 8.68
C LYS A 209 -21.54 10.68 9.34
N ALA A 210 -21.26 9.43 8.98
CA ALA A 210 -21.84 8.26 9.63
C ALA A 210 -21.46 8.18 11.13
N GLN A 211 -20.20 8.45 11.48
CA GLN A 211 -19.75 8.47 12.88
C GLN A 211 -20.35 9.61 13.71
N LEU A 212 -20.79 10.73 13.11
CA LEU A 212 -21.49 11.80 13.84
C LEU A 212 -22.85 11.36 14.43
N HIS A 213 -23.45 10.25 13.99
CA HIS A 213 -24.62 9.66 14.64
C HIS A 213 -24.27 8.97 15.98
N ASN A 214 -23.00 8.57 16.18
CA ASN A 214 -22.53 8.04 17.45
C ASN A 214 -22.32 9.18 18.46
N LYS A 215 -23.19 9.28 19.48
CA LYS A 215 -23.13 10.33 20.50
C LYS A 215 -21.78 10.44 21.22
N LYS A 216 -21.00 9.35 21.35
CA LYS A 216 -19.64 9.42 21.93
C LYS A 216 -18.69 10.18 21.01
N PHE A 217 -18.67 9.81 19.73
CA PHE A 217 -17.86 10.46 18.69
C PHE A 217 -18.25 11.93 18.52
N GLN A 218 -19.55 12.22 18.37
CA GLN A 218 -20.06 13.59 18.26
C GLN A 218 -19.69 14.48 19.46
N ASN A 219 -19.75 13.93 20.68
CA ASN A 219 -19.36 14.67 21.88
C ASN A 219 -17.84 14.91 21.97
N LEU A 220 -17.02 13.95 21.54
CA LEU A 220 -15.56 14.12 21.51
C LEU A 220 -15.14 15.15 20.46
N ILE A 221 -15.66 15.06 19.22
CA ILE A 221 -15.41 16.07 18.18
C ILE A 221 -15.79 17.47 18.67
N ARG A 222 -16.91 17.62 19.39
CA ARG A 222 -17.30 18.92 19.98
C ARG A 222 -16.33 19.41 21.06
N LYS A 223 -15.66 18.53 21.81
CA LYS A 223 -14.57 18.92 22.73
C LYS A 223 -13.34 19.38 21.94
N ILE A 224 -12.89 18.60 20.97
CA ILE A 224 -11.69 18.89 20.17
C ILE A 224 -11.84 20.24 19.44
N ASN A 225 -13.00 20.49 18.83
CA ASN A 225 -13.28 21.73 18.11
C ASN A 225 -13.29 22.99 19.01
N ASN A 226 -13.37 22.83 20.34
CA ASN A 226 -13.26 23.92 21.32
C ASN A 226 -11.81 24.18 21.78
N LEU A 227 -10.84 23.31 21.43
CA LEU A 227 -9.43 23.52 21.79
C LEU A 227 -8.83 24.69 20.98
N PRO A 228 -8.12 25.65 21.60
CA PRO A 228 -7.53 26.78 20.87
C PRO A 228 -6.58 26.36 19.73
N ILE A 229 -5.86 25.24 19.92
CA ILE A 229 -4.83 24.75 19.00
C ILE A 229 -5.37 24.44 17.59
N VAL A 230 -6.62 23.97 17.46
CA VAL A 230 -7.24 23.60 16.18
C VAL A 230 -7.82 24.81 15.41
N ARG A 231 -7.82 26.01 16.00
CA ARG A 231 -8.29 27.27 15.37
C ARG A 231 -9.69 27.17 14.73
N ARG A 232 -10.57 26.32 15.27
CA ARG A 232 -11.92 25.96 14.75
C ARG A 232 -11.95 25.24 13.38
N LEU A 233 -10.82 24.76 12.87
CA LEU A 233 -10.80 23.85 11.71
C LEU A 233 -11.30 22.48 12.13
N GLY A 234 -12.42 22.01 11.57
CA GLY A 234 -12.94 20.66 11.81
C GLY A 234 -12.32 19.61 10.88
N VAL A 235 -12.71 18.36 11.08
CA VAL A 235 -12.18 17.20 10.32
C VAL A 235 -12.41 17.33 8.82
N THR A 236 -13.61 17.71 8.40
CA THR A 236 -13.97 17.89 6.98
C THR A 236 -13.17 19.01 6.32
N GLU A 237 -12.92 20.09 7.05
CA GLU A 237 -12.17 21.25 6.56
C GLU A 237 -10.68 20.92 6.47
N CYS A 238 -10.13 20.18 7.43
CA CYS A 238 -8.76 19.68 7.39
C CYS A 238 -8.52 18.72 6.22
N ILE A 239 -9.42 17.76 5.99
CA ILE A 239 -9.35 16.84 4.83
C ILE A 239 -9.39 17.63 3.51
N LEU A 240 -10.28 18.63 3.39
CA LEU A 240 -10.37 19.46 2.20
C LEU A 240 -9.11 20.32 1.98
N LEU A 241 -8.55 20.93 3.02
CA LEU A 241 -7.31 21.72 2.94
C LEU A 241 -6.13 20.88 2.44
N VAL A 242 -5.96 19.67 2.98
CA VAL A 242 -4.92 18.73 2.52
C VAL A 242 -5.16 18.36 1.05
N THR A 243 -6.39 17.94 0.71
CA THR A 243 -6.81 17.59 -0.67
C THR A 243 -6.48 18.72 -1.67
N GLN A 244 -6.68 19.98 -1.27
CA GLN A 244 -6.41 21.12 -2.14
C GLN A 244 -4.93 21.49 -2.28
N ARG A 245 -4.06 21.22 -1.30
CA ARG A 245 -2.68 21.77 -1.26
C ARG A 245 -1.88 21.45 -2.52
N ILE A 246 -1.95 20.22 -3.03
CA ILE A 246 -1.19 19.81 -4.23
C ILE A 246 -1.50 20.71 -5.45
N THR A 247 -2.75 21.15 -5.59
CA THR A 247 -3.19 22.05 -6.68
C THR A 247 -2.70 23.50 -6.55
N LYS A 248 -2.14 23.90 -5.40
CA LYS A 248 -1.63 25.26 -5.16
C LYS A 248 -0.19 25.44 -5.65
N TYR A 249 0.62 24.37 -5.68
CA TYR A 249 2.02 24.45 -6.09
C TYR A 249 2.22 24.97 -7.53
N PRO A 250 1.44 24.55 -8.57
CA PRO A 250 1.59 25.11 -9.90
C PRO A 250 1.38 26.63 -9.93
N VAL A 251 0.36 27.15 -9.24
CA VAL A 251 0.00 28.58 -9.25
C VAL A 251 1.08 29.42 -8.56
N LEU A 252 1.66 28.91 -7.47
CA LEU A 252 2.78 29.56 -6.78
C LEU A 252 4.05 29.54 -7.64
N VAL A 253 4.42 28.39 -8.19
CA VAL A 253 5.64 28.24 -9.01
C VAL A 253 5.52 29.00 -10.33
N GLU A 254 4.35 29.05 -10.97
CA GLU A 254 4.10 29.91 -12.15
C GLU A 254 4.34 31.39 -11.83
N ARG A 255 3.89 31.88 -10.67
CA ARG A 255 4.17 33.26 -10.23
C ARG A 255 5.65 33.50 -9.91
N ILE A 256 6.40 32.49 -9.47
CA ILE A 256 7.86 32.60 -9.26
C ILE A 256 8.58 32.64 -10.62
N VAL A 257 8.24 31.76 -11.57
CA VAL A 257 8.75 31.78 -12.96
C VAL A 257 8.51 33.14 -13.60
N GLN A 258 7.28 33.68 -13.50
CA GLN A 258 6.89 34.98 -14.05
C GLN A 258 7.62 36.21 -13.48
N ASN A 259 8.40 36.06 -12.40
CA ASN A 259 9.24 37.12 -11.83
C ASN A 259 10.72 36.67 -11.74
N THR A 260 11.13 35.68 -12.55
CA THR A 260 12.51 35.21 -12.69
C THR A 260 12.99 35.52 -14.12
N GLU A 261 14.20 36.06 -14.25
CA GLU A 261 14.74 36.52 -15.53
C GLU A 261 14.84 35.37 -16.57
N VAL A 262 14.22 35.58 -17.74
CA VAL A 262 14.11 34.58 -18.81
C VAL A 262 15.49 34.31 -19.43
N GLY A 263 15.83 33.04 -19.63
CA GLY A 263 17.15 32.62 -20.11
C GLY A 263 18.20 32.46 -19.00
N THR A 264 17.83 32.64 -17.73
CA THR A 264 18.64 32.15 -16.61
C THR A 264 18.41 30.66 -16.36
N GLU A 265 19.45 29.98 -15.88
CA GLU A 265 19.41 28.57 -15.49
C GLU A 265 18.28 28.27 -14.48
N GLU A 266 18.10 29.13 -13.49
CA GLU A 266 17.00 29.04 -12.50
C GLU A 266 15.62 29.17 -13.17
N HIS A 267 15.43 30.03 -14.17
CA HIS A 267 14.16 30.11 -14.91
C HIS A 267 13.86 28.79 -15.66
N GLU A 268 14.86 28.18 -16.29
CA GLU A 268 14.69 26.89 -16.98
C GLU A 268 14.44 25.73 -16.00
N GLU A 269 15.16 25.68 -14.88
CA GLU A 269 14.92 24.69 -13.84
C GLU A 269 13.57 24.86 -13.15
N LEU A 270 13.13 26.09 -12.85
CA LEU A 270 11.78 26.35 -12.31
C LEU A 270 10.70 25.91 -13.31
N THR A 271 10.92 26.12 -14.61
CA THR A 271 10.01 25.69 -15.67
C THR A 271 9.94 24.16 -15.75
N ARG A 272 11.08 23.45 -15.62
CA ARG A 272 11.11 21.98 -15.50
C ARG A 272 10.43 21.48 -14.22
N SER A 273 10.68 22.15 -13.09
CA SER A 273 10.05 21.84 -11.79
C SER A 273 8.52 21.97 -11.85
N LEU A 274 8.03 23.00 -12.54
CA LEU A 274 6.59 23.21 -12.79
C LEU A 274 5.97 22.08 -13.63
N GLY A 275 6.73 21.49 -14.55
CA GLY A 275 6.33 20.27 -15.28
C GLY A 275 6.11 19.10 -14.33
N LEU A 276 7.13 18.76 -13.53
CA LEU A 276 7.07 17.68 -12.53
C LEU A 276 5.88 17.79 -11.57
N ILE A 277 5.57 19.01 -11.10
CA ILE A 277 4.42 19.28 -10.24
C ILE A 277 3.10 19.01 -10.98
N LYS A 278 2.98 19.40 -12.26
CA LYS A 278 1.79 19.15 -13.09
C LYS A 278 1.61 17.67 -13.38
N ASP A 279 2.69 16.95 -13.69
CA ASP A 279 2.66 15.50 -13.94
C ASP A 279 2.29 14.72 -12.67
N CYS A 280 2.75 15.17 -11.50
CA CYS A 280 2.33 14.64 -10.20
C CYS A 280 0.80 14.79 -9.98
N ILE A 281 0.23 15.95 -10.29
CA ILE A 281 -1.23 16.17 -10.21
C ILE A 281 -2.00 15.27 -11.20
N VAL A 282 -1.51 15.11 -12.43
CA VAL A 282 -2.12 14.22 -13.44
C VAL A 282 -2.12 12.76 -12.98
N HIS A 283 -1.05 12.31 -12.33
CA HIS A 283 -0.98 10.96 -11.75
C HIS A 283 -1.94 10.77 -10.57
N VAL A 284 -2.05 11.77 -9.67
CA VAL A 284 -3.00 11.75 -8.55
C VAL A 284 -4.45 11.70 -9.06
N ASP A 285 -4.81 12.51 -10.06
CA ASP A 285 -6.14 12.50 -10.69
C ASP A 285 -6.43 11.15 -11.37
N ALA A 286 -5.43 10.54 -12.02
CA ALA A 286 -5.54 9.19 -12.56
C ALA A 286 -5.80 8.13 -11.47
N GLN A 287 -5.14 8.21 -10.31
CA GLN A 287 -5.41 7.31 -9.18
C GLN A 287 -6.81 7.51 -8.57
N VAL A 288 -7.27 8.77 -8.44
CA VAL A 288 -8.64 9.10 -8.02
C VAL A 288 -9.67 8.44 -8.95
N ASN A 289 -9.51 8.61 -10.26
CA ASN A 289 -10.35 8.02 -11.31
C ASN A 289 -10.35 6.48 -11.26
N LEU A 290 -9.18 5.85 -11.06
CA LEU A 290 -9.06 4.39 -10.93
C LEU A 290 -9.79 3.87 -9.69
N HIS A 291 -9.67 4.53 -8.54
CA HIS A 291 -10.37 4.13 -7.31
C HIS A 291 -11.88 4.35 -7.42
N GLN A 292 -12.32 5.45 -8.01
CA GLN A 292 -13.75 5.70 -8.29
C GLN A 292 -14.34 4.60 -9.18
N LYS A 293 -13.65 4.19 -10.24
CA LYS A 293 -14.08 3.08 -11.10
C LYS A 293 -14.03 1.73 -10.37
N ALA A 294 -13.05 1.50 -9.51
CA ALA A 294 -13.02 0.31 -8.65
C ALA A 294 -14.18 0.29 -7.65
N SER A 295 -14.56 1.42 -7.05
CA SER A 295 -15.73 1.49 -6.17
C SER A 295 -17.02 1.29 -6.93
N ARG A 296 -17.19 1.95 -8.09
CA ARG A 296 -18.35 1.76 -8.96
C ARG A 296 -18.54 0.29 -9.36
N LEU A 297 -17.45 -0.43 -9.63
CA LEU A 297 -17.48 -1.87 -9.90
C LEU A 297 -17.91 -2.69 -8.68
N ARG A 298 -17.42 -2.36 -7.47
CA ARG A 298 -17.90 -2.95 -6.20
C ARG A 298 -19.39 -2.69 -6.00
N ASP A 299 -19.86 -1.48 -6.24
CA ASP A 299 -21.27 -1.09 -6.05
C ASP A 299 -22.20 -1.86 -6.99
N ILE A 300 -21.80 -2.03 -8.26
CA ILE A 300 -22.50 -2.86 -9.25
C ILE A 300 -22.55 -4.31 -8.75
N ALA A 301 -21.43 -4.88 -8.29
CA ALA A 301 -21.38 -6.26 -7.78
C ALA A 301 -22.27 -6.48 -6.56
N HIS A 302 -22.29 -5.55 -5.59
CA HIS A 302 -23.16 -5.65 -4.41
C HIS A 302 -24.66 -5.48 -4.76
N LYS A 303 -24.97 -4.71 -5.81
CA LYS A 303 -26.35 -4.52 -6.30
C LYS A 303 -26.83 -5.67 -7.19
N MET A 304 -25.96 -6.57 -7.66
CA MET A 304 -26.41 -7.76 -8.41
C MET A 304 -27.24 -8.74 -7.56
N GLU A 305 -28.06 -9.56 -8.22
CA GLU A 305 -28.74 -10.69 -7.57
C GLU A 305 -27.80 -11.92 -7.52
N PRO A 306 -27.51 -12.51 -6.34
CA PRO A 306 -26.54 -13.62 -6.21
C PRO A 306 -26.90 -14.92 -6.96
N LYS A 307 -28.12 -15.04 -7.48
CA LYS A 307 -28.57 -16.19 -8.30
C LYS A 307 -28.60 -15.87 -9.80
N SER A 308 -28.24 -14.66 -10.21
CA SER A 308 -28.22 -14.27 -11.61
C SER A 308 -26.98 -14.85 -12.29
N LEU A 309 -27.19 -15.58 -13.39
CA LEU A 309 -26.13 -16.24 -14.15
C LEU A 309 -26.06 -15.62 -15.56
N GLY A 310 -24.94 -14.95 -15.84
CA GLY A 310 -24.58 -14.52 -17.18
C GLY A 310 -24.05 -15.72 -17.96
N LYS A 311 -24.39 -15.79 -19.25
CA LYS A 311 -23.79 -16.76 -20.17
C LYS A 311 -22.76 -16.05 -21.04
N ILE A 312 -21.57 -16.64 -21.11
CA ILE A 312 -20.60 -16.39 -22.19
C ILE A 312 -20.96 -17.34 -23.34
N LYS A 313 -20.63 -16.95 -24.57
CA LYS A 313 -20.93 -17.72 -25.78
C LYS A 313 -20.36 -19.15 -25.78
N ASP A 314 -19.20 -19.34 -25.14
CA ASP A 314 -18.52 -20.64 -25.04
C ASP A 314 -19.10 -21.55 -23.93
N GLY A 315 -20.33 -21.28 -23.48
CA GLY A 315 -21.03 -22.05 -22.44
C GLY A 315 -20.62 -21.71 -21.00
N HIS A 316 -19.46 -21.08 -20.80
CA HIS A 316 -19.00 -20.61 -19.49
C HIS A 316 -20.02 -19.70 -18.80
N VAL A 317 -20.22 -19.93 -17.50
CA VAL A 317 -21.13 -19.18 -16.64
C VAL A 317 -20.35 -18.08 -15.93
N PHE A 318 -20.89 -16.86 -15.96
CA PHE A 318 -20.36 -15.67 -15.28
C PHE A 318 -21.35 -15.23 -14.20
N ARG A 319 -20.86 -14.83 -13.02
CA ARG A 319 -21.66 -14.48 -11.83
C ARG A 319 -21.33 -13.07 -11.31
N GLY A 320 -21.93 -12.68 -10.19
CA GLY A 320 -21.59 -11.42 -9.52
C GLY A 320 -20.19 -11.45 -8.89
N GLU A 321 -19.76 -12.61 -8.41
CA GLU A 321 -18.43 -12.83 -7.82
C GLU A 321 -17.30 -12.67 -8.85
N ASP A 322 -17.57 -13.00 -10.12
CA ASP A 322 -16.62 -12.88 -11.22
C ASP A 322 -16.24 -11.43 -11.57
N LEU A 323 -16.96 -10.43 -11.04
CA LEU A 323 -16.56 -9.02 -11.09
C LEU A 323 -15.37 -8.70 -10.18
N ALA A 324 -15.18 -9.47 -9.11
CA ALA A 324 -14.10 -9.31 -8.14
C ALA A 324 -12.93 -10.29 -8.36
N LEU A 325 -13.11 -11.27 -9.26
CA LEU A 325 -12.07 -12.25 -9.62
C LEU A 325 -11.21 -11.74 -10.78
N GLY A 326 -9.89 -11.87 -10.62
CA GLY A 326 -8.88 -11.42 -11.60
C GLY A 326 -8.58 -9.91 -11.56
N ARG A 327 -7.69 -9.45 -12.44
CA ARG A 327 -7.30 -8.02 -12.55
C ARG A 327 -8.35 -7.18 -13.33
N ARG A 328 -9.64 -7.51 -13.19
CA ARG A 328 -10.72 -6.86 -13.92
C ARG A 328 -10.86 -5.40 -13.51
N ARG A 329 -10.89 -4.51 -14.52
CA ARG A 329 -11.00 -3.06 -14.32
C ARG A 329 -12.18 -2.54 -15.11
N LEU A 330 -13.08 -1.82 -14.43
CA LEU A 330 -14.10 -1.03 -15.08
C LEU A 330 -13.46 0.05 -15.94
N LEU A 331 -13.81 0.10 -17.22
CA LEU A 331 -13.38 1.12 -18.16
C LEU A 331 -14.47 2.19 -18.35
N HIS A 332 -15.73 1.77 -18.50
CA HIS A 332 -16.88 2.64 -18.70
C HIS A 332 -18.20 1.92 -18.31
N ASP A 333 -19.17 2.61 -17.76
CA ASP A 333 -20.55 2.12 -17.59
C ASP A 333 -21.58 3.21 -17.87
N GLY A 334 -22.80 2.79 -18.23
CA GLY A 334 -23.91 3.70 -18.54
C GLY A 334 -25.15 2.98 -19.05
N THR A 335 -26.29 3.66 -19.02
CA THR A 335 -27.57 3.11 -19.47
C THR A 335 -27.73 3.30 -20.98
N VAL A 336 -27.96 2.21 -21.69
CA VAL A 336 -28.20 2.15 -23.14
C VAL A 336 -29.47 1.35 -23.42
N ASN A 337 -30.06 1.46 -24.61
CA ASN A 337 -31.22 0.66 -24.97
C ASN A 337 -30.81 -0.45 -25.96
N HIS A 338 -30.95 -1.73 -25.56
CA HIS A 338 -30.81 -2.86 -26.48
C HIS A 338 -32.13 -3.08 -27.22
N LYS A 339 -32.09 -3.06 -28.54
CA LYS A 339 -33.23 -3.34 -29.41
C LYS A 339 -33.39 -4.85 -29.61
N ALA A 340 -34.49 -5.39 -29.12
CA ALA A 340 -34.89 -6.77 -29.33
C ALA A 340 -35.24 -7.05 -30.80
N ALA A 341 -35.22 -8.32 -31.22
CA ALA A 341 -35.68 -8.76 -32.53
C ALA A 341 -37.16 -8.38 -32.84
N SER A 342 -37.96 -8.15 -31.79
CA SER A 342 -39.32 -7.60 -31.87
C SER A 342 -39.39 -6.09 -32.16
N GLY A 343 -38.26 -5.43 -32.42
CA GLY A 343 -38.15 -3.97 -32.59
C GLY A 343 -38.25 -3.17 -31.29
N ARG A 344 -38.61 -3.80 -30.17
CA ARG A 344 -38.77 -3.14 -28.86
C ARG A 344 -37.41 -2.81 -28.25
N LEU A 345 -37.24 -1.55 -27.84
CA LEU A 345 -36.12 -1.13 -27.00
C LEU A 345 -36.28 -1.65 -25.56
N LYS A 346 -35.15 -1.97 -24.93
CA LYS A 346 -35.05 -2.42 -23.53
C LYS A 346 -33.86 -1.77 -22.85
N ASP A 347 -34.07 -1.23 -21.66
CA ASP A 347 -33.04 -0.47 -20.94
C ASP A 347 -32.04 -1.42 -20.27
N ILE A 348 -30.77 -1.25 -20.61
CA ILE A 348 -29.64 -2.07 -20.19
C ILE A 348 -28.59 -1.15 -19.56
N LEU A 349 -28.14 -1.48 -18.36
CA LEU A 349 -26.86 -0.99 -17.85
C LEU A 349 -25.75 -1.76 -18.56
N ALA A 350 -25.06 -1.10 -19.48
CA ALA A 350 -23.85 -1.63 -20.10
C ALA A 350 -22.65 -1.36 -19.17
N VAL A 351 -21.83 -2.39 -18.93
CA VAL A 351 -20.63 -2.30 -18.07
C VAL A 351 -19.44 -2.86 -18.83
N LEU A 352 -18.57 -1.97 -19.32
CA LEU A 352 -17.37 -2.32 -20.08
C LEU A 352 -16.19 -2.51 -19.12
N LEU A 353 -15.73 -3.75 -18.98
CA LEU A 353 -14.52 -4.10 -18.27
C LEU A 353 -13.31 -4.18 -19.22
N SER A 354 -12.16 -4.57 -18.68
CA SER A 354 -10.89 -4.78 -19.40
C SER A 354 -10.90 -5.90 -20.44
N ASP A 355 -11.76 -6.90 -20.25
CA ASP A 355 -11.79 -8.19 -20.95
C ASP A 355 -13.19 -8.54 -21.51
N VAL A 356 -14.24 -8.07 -20.85
CA VAL A 356 -15.64 -8.33 -21.22
C VAL A 356 -16.52 -7.07 -21.17
N LEU A 357 -17.58 -7.06 -21.97
CA LEU A 357 -18.72 -6.15 -21.86
C LEU A 357 -19.92 -6.92 -21.27
N LEU A 358 -20.51 -6.38 -20.21
CA LEU A 358 -21.69 -6.96 -19.56
C LEU A 358 -22.95 -6.15 -19.89
N LEU A 359 -24.05 -6.86 -20.09
CA LEU A 359 -25.38 -6.30 -20.33
C LEU A 359 -26.29 -6.68 -19.15
N LEU A 360 -26.53 -5.72 -18.25
CA LEU A 360 -27.32 -5.90 -17.02
C LEU A 360 -28.68 -5.19 -17.14
N GLN A 361 -29.73 -5.76 -16.54
CA GLN A 361 -31.05 -5.15 -16.40
C GLN A 361 -31.29 -4.80 -14.94
N GLU A 362 -31.87 -3.63 -14.66
CA GLU A 362 -32.37 -3.33 -13.32
C GLU A 362 -33.78 -3.93 -13.14
N LYS A 363 -33.92 -4.75 -12.10
CA LYS A 363 -35.17 -5.43 -11.72
C LYS A 363 -35.25 -5.46 -10.20
N ASP A 364 -36.37 -5.02 -9.62
CA ASP A 364 -36.60 -5.05 -8.16
C ASP A 364 -35.46 -4.38 -7.34
N GLN A 365 -34.90 -3.28 -7.86
CA GLN A 365 -33.73 -2.55 -7.35
C GLN A 365 -32.41 -3.36 -7.31
N ARG A 366 -32.35 -4.51 -7.98
CA ARG A 366 -31.16 -5.34 -8.19
C ARG A 366 -30.72 -5.30 -9.66
N TYR A 367 -29.46 -5.63 -9.92
CA TYR A 367 -28.99 -5.94 -11.27
C TYR A 367 -29.06 -7.44 -11.55
N VAL A 368 -29.63 -7.80 -12.70
CA VAL A 368 -29.68 -9.16 -13.23
C VAL A 368 -29.08 -9.19 -14.63
N PHE A 369 -28.56 -10.32 -15.08
CA PHE A 369 -28.06 -10.44 -16.46
C PHE A 369 -29.21 -10.31 -17.47
N SER A 370 -28.96 -9.59 -18.56
CA SER A 370 -29.97 -9.29 -19.57
C SER A 370 -30.45 -10.54 -20.31
N THR A 371 -31.77 -10.69 -20.44
CA THR A 371 -32.43 -11.83 -21.10
C THR A 371 -33.01 -11.47 -22.48
N VAL A 372 -32.66 -10.31 -23.03
CA VAL A 372 -33.18 -9.82 -24.32
C VAL A 372 -32.80 -10.77 -25.46
N ASP A 373 -33.80 -11.24 -26.20
CA ASP A 373 -33.71 -12.26 -27.25
C ASP A 373 -33.03 -13.58 -26.82
N ASN A 374 -32.90 -13.85 -25.51
CA ASN A 374 -32.05 -14.94 -24.95
C ASN A 374 -30.57 -14.91 -25.39
N LYS A 375 -30.07 -13.79 -25.92
CA LYS A 375 -28.66 -13.63 -26.33
C LYS A 375 -27.71 -13.66 -25.11
N PRO A 376 -26.44 -14.07 -25.27
CA PRO A 376 -25.44 -13.98 -24.20
C PRO A 376 -25.34 -12.56 -23.64
N SER A 377 -25.46 -12.46 -22.31
CA SER A 377 -25.39 -11.18 -21.57
C SER A 377 -23.95 -10.74 -21.27
N VAL A 378 -22.97 -11.58 -21.60
CA VAL A 378 -21.54 -11.37 -21.36
C VAL A 378 -20.79 -11.56 -22.67
N ILE A 379 -20.19 -10.47 -23.15
CA ILE A 379 -19.54 -10.35 -24.46
C ILE A 379 -18.03 -10.28 -24.27
N SER A 380 -17.28 -11.23 -24.83
CA SER A 380 -15.81 -11.17 -24.87
C SER A 380 -15.32 -10.09 -25.84
N LEU A 381 -14.34 -9.28 -25.44
CA LEU A 381 -13.81 -8.20 -26.27
C LEU A 381 -12.89 -8.67 -27.40
N GLN A 382 -12.21 -9.82 -27.26
CA GLN A 382 -11.24 -10.38 -28.22
C GLN A 382 -11.68 -10.27 -29.70
N LYS A 383 -12.94 -10.65 -29.94
CA LYS A 383 -13.59 -10.83 -31.25
C LYS A 383 -14.78 -9.89 -31.45
N LEU A 384 -14.89 -8.85 -30.64
CA LEU A 384 -15.93 -7.82 -30.75
C LEU A 384 -15.59 -6.82 -31.87
N ILE A 385 -16.54 -6.59 -32.78
CA ILE A 385 -16.45 -5.61 -33.86
C ILE A 385 -17.55 -4.55 -33.66
N VAL A 386 -17.15 -3.27 -33.61
CA VAL A 386 -18.07 -2.14 -33.33
C VAL A 386 -18.32 -1.31 -34.60
N ARG A 387 -19.55 -1.34 -35.10
CA ARG A 387 -19.99 -0.66 -36.34
C ARG A 387 -21.08 0.37 -36.06
N GLU A 388 -21.23 1.30 -37.00
CA GLU A 388 -22.24 2.36 -36.98
C GLU A 388 -23.49 1.94 -37.76
N VAL A 389 -24.67 2.39 -37.35
CA VAL A 389 -25.91 2.22 -38.11
C VAL A 389 -26.10 3.40 -39.06
N ALA A 390 -26.15 3.15 -40.38
CA ALA A 390 -26.08 4.19 -41.41
C ALA A 390 -27.30 5.15 -41.47
N HIS A 391 -28.43 4.74 -40.90
CA HIS A 391 -29.67 5.53 -40.87
C HIS A 391 -30.21 5.78 -39.46
N GLU A 392 -29.39 5.53 -38.42
CA GLU A 392 -29.74 5.80 -37.03
C GLU A 392 -28.50 6.29 -36.28
N GLU A 393 -28.36 7.61 -36.16
CA GLU A 393 -27.15 8.25 -35.62
C GLU A 393 -26.93 7.97 -34.13
N LYS A 394 -27.95 7.44 -33.43
CA LYS A 394 -27.88 7.02 -32.03
C LYS A 394 -27.55 5.54 -31.85
N ALA A 395 -27.48 4.75 -32.91
CA ALA A 395 -27.29 3.30 -32.82
C ALA A 395 -25.91 2.83 -33.33
N MET A 396 -25.41 1.80 -32.65
CA MET A 396 -24.23 1.03 -33.01
C MET A 396 -24.54 -0.47 -33.01
N PHE A 397 -23.90 -1.21 -33.92
CA PHE A 397 -23.90 -2.67 -33.89
C PHE A 397 -22.65 -3.18 -33.16
N LEU A 398 -22.88 -4.06 -32.19
CA LEU A 398 -21.86 -4.89 -31.56
C LEU A 398 -21.95 -6.28 -32.19
N ILE A 399 -20.88 -6.71 -32.87
CA ILE A 399 -20.84 -7.99 -33.58
C ILE A 399 -19.77 -8.87 -32.95
N CYS A 400 -20.19 -9.99 -32.37
CA CYS A 400 -19.32 -10.94 -31.66
C CYS A 400 -19.01 -12.11 -32.60
N ALA A 401 -17.86 -12.02 -33.29
CA ALA A 401 -17.44 -13.03 -34.25
C ALA A 401 -17.03 -14.33 -33.54
N SER A 402 -17.65 -15.45 -33.90
CA SER A 402 -17.25 -16.79 -33.45
C SER A 402 -17.39 -17.80 -34.61
N PRO A 403 -16.84 -19.03 -34.47
CA PRO A 403 -16.80 -19.98 -35.59
C PRO A 403 -18.17 -20.51 -36.02
N ASN A 404 -19.13 -20.58 -35.09
CA ASN A 404 -20.40 -21.27 -35.33
C ASN A 404 -21.45 -20.33 -35.93
N GLU A 405 -21.77 -19.21 -35.26
CA GLU A 405 -22.60 -18.12 -35.79
C GLU A 405 -22.18 -16.77 -35.16
N PRO A 406 -22.04 -15.67 -35.93
CA PRO A 406 -21.76 -14.35 -35.37
C PRO A 406 -23.01 -13.76 -34.69
N GLU A 407 -22.88 -13.29 -33.45
CA GLU A 407 -24.00 -12.64 -32.74
C GLU A 407 -23.97 -11.13 -32.97
N MET A 408 -25.15 -10.54 -33.19
CA MET A 408 -25.31 -9.10 -33.39
C MET A 408 -26.28 -8.50 -32.37
N TYR A 409 -25.84 -7.42 -31.74
CA TYR A 409 -26.63 -6.61 -30.79
C TYR A 409 -26.75 -5.20 -31.38
N GLU A 410 -27.97 -4.68 -31.48
CA GLU A 410 -28.21 -3.29 -31.86
C GLU A 410 -28.44 -2.46 -30.59
N ILE A 411 -27.46 -1.61 -30.27
CA ILE A 411 -27.43 -0.80 -29.05
C ILE A 411 -27.65 0.66 -29.42
N HIS A 412 -28.66 1.27 -28.81
CA HIS A 412 -29.03 2.68 -28.94
C HIS A 412 -28.58 3.46 -27.70
N THR A 413 -28.15 4.70 -27.89
CA THR A 413 -27.78 5.64 -26.82
C THR A 413 -28.69 6.87 -26.81
N ALA A 414 -28.67 7.69 -25.76
CA ALA A 414 -29.50 8.89 -25.67
C ALA A 414 -29.11 9.95 -26.71
N SER A 415 -27.82 10.06 -27.05
CA SER A 415 -27.30 10.97 -28.08
C SER A 415 -26.25 10.34 -29.00
N LYS A 416 -25.95 11.04 -30.11
CA LYS A 416 -24.92 10.68 -31.10
C LYS A 416 -23.51 10.81 -30.51
N GLU A 417 -23.35 11.74 -29.58
CA GLU A 417 -22.12 12.05 -28.85
C GLU A 417 -21.83 10.92 -27.84
N GLU A 418 -22.86 10.46 -27.13
CA GLU A 418 -22.77 9.29 -26.26
C GLU A 418 -22.42 8.02 -27.05
N ARG A 419 -23.06 7.80 -28.21
CA ARG A 419 -22.70 6.71 -29.13
C ARG A 419 -21.21 6.76 -29.52
N LYS A 420 -20.72 7.95 -29.88
CA LYS A 420 -19.32 8.18 -30.26
C LYS A 420 -18.36 7.87 -29.09
N THR A 421 -18.72 8.27 -27.87
CA THR A 421 -17.96 7.96 -26.65
C THR A 421 -17.91 6.45 -26.38
N TRP A 422 -19.06 5.77 -26.38
CA TRP A 422 -19.15 4.31 -26.26
C TRP A 422 -18.31 3.58 -27.30
N MET A 423 -18.46 3.91 -28.57
CA MET A 423 -17.68 3.31 -29.65
C MET A 423 -16.17 3.53 -29.50
N THR A 424 -15.76 4.69 -28.98
CA THR A 424 -14.35 5.01 -28.75
C THR A 424 -13.78 4.14 -27.61
N HIS A 425 -14.47 4.08 -26.48
CA HIS A 425 -14.07 3.24 -25.34
C HIS A 425 -14.08 1.75 -25.69
N LEU A 426 -15.10 1.26 -26.40
CA LEU A 426 -15.17 -0.14 -26.84
C LEU A 426 -14.02 -0.49 -27.79
N ARG A 427 -13.73 0.34 -28.80
CA ARG A 427 -12.61 0.11 -29.72
C ARG A 427 -11.26 0.12 -29.00
N GLN A 428 -11.06 1.07 -28.07
CA GLN A 428 -9.85 1.13 -27.24
C GLN A 428 -9.70 -0.11 -26.34
N ALA A 429 -10.80 -0.60 -25.75
CA ALA A 429 -10.80 -1.79 -24.90
C ALA A 429 -10.50 -3.08 -25.68
N VAL A 430 -11.12 -3.26 -26.86
CA VAL A 430 -10.85 -4.39 -27.77
C VAL A 430 -9.38 -4.45 -28.17
N GLU A 431 -8.78 -3.30 -28.53
CA GLU A 431 -7.38 -3.26 -28.92
C GLU A 431 -6.42 -3.49 -27.73
N SER A 432 -6.76 -2.96 -26.56
CA SER A 432 -5.98 -3.17 -25.32
C SER A 432 -6.01 -4.64 -24.85
N CYS A 433 -7.17 -5.29 -24.94
CA CYS A 433 -7.36 -6.71 -24.61
C CYS A 433 -6.43 -7.60 -25.45
N ARG A 434 -6.37 -7.40 -26.77
CA ARG A 434 -5.50 -8.16 -27.69
C ARG A 434 -4.01 -8.03 -27.42
N HIS A 435 -3.56 -6.85 -26.97
CA HIS A 435 -2.16 -6.66 -26.55
C HIS A 435 -1.89 -7.34 -25.20
N THR A 436 -2.84 -7.26 -24.28
CA THR A 436 -2.73 -7.81 -22.93
C THR A 436 -2.62 -9.35 -22.94
N GLU A 437 -3.38 -10.02 -23.82
CA GLU A 437 -3.36 -11.50 -23.92
C GLU A 437 -2.02 -12.05 -24.43
N ARG A 438 -1.35 -11.36 -25.36
CA ARG A 438 0.00 -11.77 -25.84
C ARG A 438 1.01 -11.75 -24.70
N LEU A 439 1.07 -10.64 -23.97
CA LEU A 439 1.97 -10.46 -22.83
C LEU A 439 1.69 -11.49 -21.71
N PHE A 440 0.42 -11.84 -21.48
CA PHE A 440 0.10 -12.89 -20.50
C PHE A 440 0.47 -14.30 -20.98
N SER A 441 0.31 -14.64 -22.26
CA SER A 441 0.80 -15.93 -22.80
C SER A 441 2.31 -16.04 -22.61
N GLU A 442 3.06 -15.01 -23.01
CA GLU A 442 4.52 -14.94 -22.89
C GLU A 442 4.98 -15.03 -21.41
N GLU A 443 4.33 -14.32 -20.47
CA GLU A 443 4.63 -14.45 -19.05
C GLU A 443 4.26 -15.81 -18.45
N GLU A 444 3.15 -16.42 -18.87
CA GLU A 444 2.65 -17.67 -18.31
C GLU A 444 3.46 -18.87 -18.83
N GLU A 445 3.84 -18.87 -20.10
CA GLU A 445 4.82 -19.80 -20.69
C GLU A 445 6.18 -19.67 -19.98
N ALA A 446 6.65 -18.44 -19.72
CA ALA A 446 7.89 -18.21 -18.99
C ALA A 446 7.81 -18.67 -17.51
N ARG A 447 6.65 -18.54 -16.85
CA ARG A 447 6.42 -19.07 -15.50
C ARG A 447 6.35 -20.60 -15.48
N ALA A 448 5.70 -21.22 -16.46
CA ALA A 448 5.65 -22.68 -16.62
C ALA A 448 7.04 -23.27 -16.91
N ALA A 449 7.83 -22.61 -17.76
CA ALA A 449 9.22 -22.99 -18.04
C ALA A 449 10.09 -22.97 -16.76
N LYS A 450 10.01 -21.90 -15.95
CA LYS A 450 10.73 -21.82 -14.66
C LYS A 450 10.25 -22.85 -13.64
N PHE A 451 8.95 -23.12 -13.58
CA PHE A 451 8.43 -24.17 -12.70
C PHE A 451 8.98 -25.54 -13.08
N LYS A 452 9.04 -25.84 -14.38
CA LYS A 452 9.67 -27.06 -14.89
C LYS A 452 11.17 -27.11 -14.59
N GLU A 453 11.91 -26.01 -14.77
CA GLU A 453 13.33 -25.92 -14.42
C GLU A 453 13.59 -26.26 -12.95
N PHE A 454 12.75 -25.77 -12.02
CA PHE A 454 12.82 -26.16 -10.62
C PHE A 454 12.49 -27.64 -10.39
N GLN A 455 11.50 -28.19 -11.10
CA GLN A 455 11.13 -29.61 -11.00
C GLN A 455 12.23 -30.55 -11.52
N ASP A 456 12.85 -30.21 -12.66
CA ASP A 456 13.98 -30.95 -13.24
C ASP A 456 15.22 -30.88 -12.32
N SER A 457 15.47 -29.71 -11.69
CA SER A 457 16.55 -29.50 -10.72
C SER A 457 16.35 -30.27 -9.40
N LEU A 458 15.12 -30.30 -8.87
CA LEU A 458 14.77 -31.14 -7.72
C LEU A 458 14.95 -32.63 -8.05
N SER A 459 14.47 -33.08 -9.20
CA SER A 459 14.63 -34.46 -9.66
C SER A 459 16.12 -34.87 -9.79
N GLN A 460 16.98 -33.94 -10.23
CA GLN A 460 18.44 -34.15 -10.24
C GLN A 460 19.02 -34.29 -8.83
N LYS A 461 18.52 -33.52 -7.85
CA LYS A 461 18.95 -33.58 -6.45
C LYS A 461 18.49 -34.86 -5.77
N ASP A 462 17.27 -35.31 -6.02
CA ASP A 462 16.79 -36.61 -5.52
C ASP A 462 17.62 -37.76 -6.09
N GLY A 463 17.99 -37.70 -7.38
CA GLY A 463 18.93 -38.65 -7.99
C GLY A 463 20.31 -38.65 -7.32
N GLN A 464 20.85 -37.48 -6.93
CA GLN A 464 22.10 -37.37 -6.18
C GLN A 464 21.98 -37.97 -4.76
N ILE A 465 20.85 -37.77 -4.09
CA ILE A 465 20.57 -38.34 -2.76
C ILE A 465 20.47 -39.87 -2.86
N VAL A 466 19.73 -40.40 -3.82
CA VAL A 466 19.63 -41.86 -4.05
C VAL A 466 21.01 -42.46 -4.34
N ALA A 467 21.80 -41.87 -5.25
CA ALA A 467 23.14 -42.37 -5.56
C ALA A 467 24.06 -42.40 -4.32
N GLY A 468 24.10 -41.34 -3.52
CA GLY A 468 24.90 -41.29 -2.29
C GLY A 468 24.40 -42.24 -1.19
N LEU A 469 23.10 -42.52 -1.13
CA LEU A 469 22.55 -43.55 -0.24
C LEU A 469 22.91 -44.97 -0.72
N THR A 470 22.92 -45.23 -2.02
CA THR A 470 23.35 -46.51 -2.61
C THR A 470 24.84 -46.74 -2.42
N GLU A 471 25.70 -45.74 -2.64
CA GLU A 471 27.14 -45.83 -2.34
C GLU A 471 27.38 -46.11 -0.85
N LYS A 472 26.65 -45.41 0.04
CA LYS A 472 26.72 -45.64 1.48
C LYS A 472 26.26 -47.05 1.88
N LEU A 473 25.20 -47.59 1.25
CA LEU A 473 24.77 -48.97 1.43
C LEU A 473 25.87 -49.96 1.01
N GLN A 474 26.51 -49.75 -0.14
CA GLN A 474 27.60 -50.60 -0.61
C GLN A 474 28.78 -50.59 0.36
N LEU A 475 29.22 -49.42 0.81
CA LEU A 475 30.29 -49.31 1.82
C LEU A 475 29.95 -50.01 3.14
N PHE A 476 28.66 -50.08 3.54
CA PHE A 476 28.24 -50.89 4.69
C PHE A 476 28.26 -52.40 4.41
N ALA A 477 27.98 -52.84 3.19
CA ALA A 477 28.14 -54.24 2.79
C ALA A 477 29.62 -54.65 2.76
N ASP A 478 30.49 -53.85 2.13
CA ASP A 478 31.94 -54.08 2.05
C ASP A 478 32.59 -54.13 3.46
N MET A 479 32.14 -53.26 4.38
CA MET A 479 32.53 -53.33 5.81
C MET A 479 31.99 -54.59 6.52
N ALA A 480 30.80 -55.07 6.16
CA ALA A 480 30.21 -56.26 6.78
C ALA A 480 30.91 -57.55 6.32
N GLU A 481 31.31 -57.63 5.05
CA GLU A 481 32.11 -58.75 4.50
C GLU A 481 33.54 -58.76 5.07
N SER A 482 34.20 -57.60 5.16
CA SER A 482 35.56 -57.52 5.69
C SER A 482 35.69 -57.72 7.21
N VAL A 483 34.58 -57.67 7.96
CA VAL A 483 34.55 -57.92 9.42
C VAL A 483 34.06 -59.34 9.77
N ALA A 484 33.37 -60.05 8.86
CA ALA A 484 32.80 -61.36 9.14
C ALA A 484 33.26 -62.43 8.13
N GLY A 485 34.07 -63.37 8.61
CA GLY A 485 34.44 -64.54 7.81
C GLY A 485 33.23 -65.44 7.52
N LEU A 486 32.81 -65.47 6.25
CA LEU A 486 31.99 -66.50 5.60
C LEU A 486 30.86 -67.13 6.45
N GLU A 487 29.83 -66.36 6.79
CA GLU A 487 28.45 -66.89 6.80
C GLU A 487 27.36 -65.79 6.68
N ASP A 488 26.43 -66.04 5.76
CA ASP A 488 25.27 -65.25 5.30
C ASP A 488 25.45 -63.74 5.03
N ILE A 489 25.49 -63.41 3.73
CA ILE A 489 25.49 -62.05 3.18
C ILE A 489 24.06 -61.49 3.03
N ALA A 490 23.04 -62.34 2.85
CA ALA A 490 21.69 -61.92 2.49
C ALA A 490 20.99 -61.13 3.61
N SER A 491 21.26 -61.47 4.88
CA SER A 491 20.62 -60.85 6.05
C SER A 491 21.17 -59.47 6.44
N ARG A 492 22.13 -58.87 5.70
CA ARG A 492 22.92 -57.71 6.18
C ARG A 492 22.78 -56.41 5.38
N SER A 493 22.03 -56.40 4.29
CA SER A 493 21.73 -55.19 3.51
C SER A 493 20.92 -54.12 4.27
N HIS A 494 20.39 -54.45 5.46
CA HIS A 494 19.62 -53.56 6.33
C HIS A 494 20.47 -52.67 7.28
N LEU A 495 21.81 -52.78 7.26
CA LEU A 495 22.70 -52.19 8.28
C LEU A 495 22.65 -50.65 8.44
N LEU A 496 22.01 -49.91 7.53
CA LEU A 496 21.87 -48.45 7.65
C LEU A 496 20.81 -47.98 8.64
N LEU A 497 19.88 -48.85 9.07
CA LEU A 497 18.80 -48.51 10.00
C LEU A 497 18.68 -49.56 11.12
N ARG A 498 19.00 -49.15 12.36
CA ARG A 498 18.68 -49.92 13.58
C ARG A 498 17.19 -49.78 13.94
N GLY A 499 16.33 -50.40 13.14
CA GLY A 499 14.95 -50.72 13.49
C GLY A 499 14.72 -52.21 13.30
N ASP A 500 13.83 -52.81 14.08
CA ASP A 500 13.43 -54.20 13.85
C ASP A 500 12.69 -54.31 12.50
N ALA A 501 12.79 -55.46 11.83
CA ALA A 501 12.31 -55.61 10.45
C ALA A 501 10.79 -55.36 10.28
N SER A 502 10.00 -55.50 11.34
CA SER A 502 8.60 -55.10 11.40
C SER A 502 8.39 -53.62 11.14
N ASP A 503 9.22 -52.78 11.75
CA ASP A 503 9.01 -51.33 11.84
C ASP A 503 9.39 -50.66 10.52
N LEU A 504 10.42 -51.19 9.85
CA LEU A 504 10.78 -50.85 8.48
C LEU A 504 9.65 -51.16 7.50
N HIS A 505 9.07 -52.36 7.56
CA HIS A 505 8.01 -52.76 6.63
C HIS A 505 6.66 -52.07 6.93
N GLN A 506 6.38 -51.77 8.20
CA GLN A 506 5.25 -50.91 8.59
C GLN A 506 5.45 -49.47 8.09
N GLY A 507 6.65 -48.90 8.24
CA GLY A 507 7.00 -47.58 7.73
C GLY A 507 6.88 -47.48 6.20
N GLU A 508 7.37 -48.49 5.48
CA GLU A 508 7.22 -48.60 4.01
C GLU A 508 5.75 -48.66 3.59
N THR A 509 4.94 -49.45 4.31
CA THR A 509 3.49 -49.58 4.05
C THR A 509 2.75 -48.26 4.29
N LEU A 510 3.07 -47.56 5.39
CA LEU A 510 2.49 -46.26 5.72
C LEU A 510 2.89 -45.19 4.68
N LEU A 511 4.15 -45.18 4.24
CA LEU A 511 4.65 -44.23 3.24
C LEU A 511 4.00 -44.46 1.87
N LYS A 512 3.89 -45.73 1.42
CA LYS A 512 3.16 -46.08 0.18
C LYS A 512 1.68 -45.69 0.25
N GLY A 513 1.03 -45.92 1.38
CA GLY A 513 -0.35 -45.48 1.61
C GLY A 513 -0.50 -43.96 1.54
N ALA A 514 0.42 -43.20 2.16
CA ALA A 514 0.41 -41.74 2.12
C ALA A 514 0.66 -41.17 0.71
N ILE A 515 1.57 -41.76 -0.07
CA ILE A 515 1.81 -41.39 -1.47
C ILE A 515 0.54 -41.64 -2.31
N THR A 516 -0.05 -42.83 -2.20
CA THR A 516 -1.28 -43.20 -2.93
C THR A 516 -2.43 -42.23 -2.60
N GLU A 517 -2.57 -41.81 -1.35
CA GLU A 517 -3.61 -40.86 -0.96
C GLU A 517 -3.35 -39.44 -1.48
N VAL A 518 -2.09 -39.00 -1.55
CA VAL A 518 -1.71 -37.72 -2.20
C VAL A 518 -2.00 -37.77 -3.71
N GLU A 519 -1.70 -38.88 -4.38
CA GLU A 519 -2.05 -39.10 -5.80
C GLU A 519 -3.57 -39.12 -6.01
N ASN A 520 -4.34 -39.77 -5.13
CA ASN A 520 -5.81 -39.74 -5.16
C ASN A 520 -6.36 -38.31 -5.00
N LEU A 521 -5.83 -37.54 -4.04
CA LEU A 521 -6.22 -36.15 -3.80
C LEU A 521 -5.85 -35.23 -4.98
N GLN A 522 -4.69 -35.44 -5.59
CA GLN A 522 -4.26 -34.72 -6.80
C GLN A 522 -5.19 -35.03 -7.98
N ASN A 523 -5.56 -36.30 -8.19
CA ASN A 523 -6.50 -36.71 -9.23
C ASN A 523 -7.92 -36.15 -8.97
N LEU A 524 -8.39 -36.10 -7.71
CA LEU A 524 -9.66 -35.47 -7.32
C LEU A 524 -9.68 -33.96 -7.59
N LEU A 525 -8.56 -33.27 -7.34
CA LEU A 525 -8.42 -31.84 -7.64
C LEU A 525 -8.41 -31.57 -9.15
N LEU A 526 -7.83 -32.47 -9.96
CA LEU A 526 -7.85 -32.40 -11.41
C LEU A 526 -9.24 -32.72 -11.99
N SER A 527 -9.91 -33.77 -11.51
CA SER A 527 -11.26 -34.15 -11.97
C SER A 527 -12.33 -33.13 -11.56
N GLY A 528 -12.14 -32.42 -10.45
CA GLY A 528 -13.01 -31.33 -10.00
C GLY A 528 -13.12 -30.14 -10.98
N VAL A 529 -12.26 -30.09 -12.00
CA VAL A 529 -12.28 -29.09 -13.09
C VAL A 529 -13.08 -29.58 -14.31
N THR A 530 -13.51 -30.85 -14.37
CA THR A 530 -14.17 -31.40 -15.59
C THR A 530 -15.22 -32.48 -15.28
N GLU A 531 -16.42 -32.06 -14.87
CA GLU A 531 -17.65 -32.86 -15.04
C GLU A 531 -18.78 -32.07 -15.74
N LEU A 532 -18.87 -32.26 -17.06
CA LEU A 532 -20.14 -32.24 -17.78
C LEU A 532 -20.26 -33.58 -18.53
N ALA A 533 -21.08 -34.48 -18.00
CA ALA A 533 -21.43 -35.75 -18.63
C ALA A 533 -22.95 -35.98 -18.60
N PRO A 534 -23.57 -36.58 -19.64
CA PRO A 534 -25.01 -36.52 -19.85
C PRO A 534 -25.78 -37.70 -19.24
N ARG A 535 -27.09 -37.51 -19.04
CA ARG A 535 -28.06 -38.61 -18.89
C ARG A 535 -28.40 -39.25 -20.25
N PRO A 536 -28.54 -40.57 -20.28
CA PRO A 536 -29.58 -41.23 -21.07
C PRO A 536 -30.77 -41.71 -20.19
N GLU A 537 -31.82 -42.19 -20.83
CA GLU A 537 -33.08 -42.66 -20.22
C GLU A 537 -33.13 -44.20 -20.15
N GLY A 538 -33.86 -44.80 -19.20
CA GLY A 538 -34.00 -46.27 -19.12
C GLY A 538 -34.81 -46.81 -17.93
N LEU A 539 -35.98 -47.37 -18.23
CA LEU A 539 -37.00 -47.99 -17.37
C LEU A 539 -36.50 -48.93 -16.23
N GLY A 540 -37.27 -49.03 -15.14
CA GLY A 540 -37.43 -50.32 -14.43
C GLY A 540 -37.72 -50.29 -12.91
N SER A 541 -38.70 -51.09 -12.47
CA SER A 541 -38.97 -51.39 -11.04
C SER A 541 -37.76 -52.05 -10.34
N GLY A 542 -37.58 -51.98 -9.02
CA GLY A 542 -38.43 -51.39 -7.96
C GLY A 542 -38.74 -52.39 -6.85
N ALA A 543 -38.16 -52.19 -5.65
CA ALA A 543 -38.46 -52.97 -4.45
C ALA A 543 -38.18 -52.16 -3.17
N MET A 544 -39.07 -52.25 -2.18
CA MET A 544 -38.89 -51.73 -0.81
C MET A 544 -39.37 -52.78 0.20
N PRO A 545 -38.55 -53.15 1.19
CA PRO A 545 -39.04 -53.79 2.41
C PRO A 545 -39.58 -52.74 3.41
N ARG A 546 -40.90 -52.74 3.59
CA ARG A 546 -41.58 -52.30 4.83
C ARG A 546 -41.48 -53.45 5.85
N ARG A 547 -41.72 -53.35 7.18
CA ARG A 547 -42.07 -52.31 8.17
C ARG A 547 -41.63 -52.88 9.55
N ALA A 548 -41.58 -52.12 10.65
CA ALA A 548 -42.62 -52.07 11.71
C ALA A 548 -41.91 -51.67 13.04
N ASP A 549 -42.51 -51.04 14.05
CA ASP A 549 -43.83 -50.37 14.14
C ASP A 549 -43.84 -49.35 15.31
N THR A 550 -44.85 -48.47 15.33
CA THR A 550 -45.28 -47.55 16.43
C THR A 550 -44.31 -46.44 16.89
N PHE A 551 -44.68 -45.14 16.85
CA PHE A 551 -45.55 -44.35 17.78
C PHE A 551 -44.78 -43.90 19.04
N GLU A 552 -44.79 -42.64 19.53
CA GLU A 552 -45.52 -41.40 19.21
C GLU A 552 -44.58 -40.16 19.30
N GLY A 553 -45.05 -38.90 19.12
CA GLY A 553 -44.19 -37.74 18.84
C GLY A 553 -44.07 -36.61 19.90
N TYR A 554 -43.24 -35.61 19.56
CA TYR A 554 -42.94 -34.34 20.28
C TYR A 554 -42.22 -34.47 21.65
N ASP A 555 -41.34 -33.57 22.12
CA ASP A 555 -40.91 -32.25 21.60
C ASP A 555 -39.44 -31.91 22.02
N SER A 556 -38.83 -30.94 21.32
CA SER A 556 -37.79 -29.98 21.76
C SER A 556 -36.51 -30.40 22.54
N SER A 557 -35.37 -30.19 21.86
CA SER A 557 -34.10 -29.55 22.33
C SER A 557 -33.39 -29.96 23.63
N PRO A 558 -32.13 -30.46 23.55
CA PRO A 558 -31.20 -30.54 24.68
C PRO A 558 -30.05 -29.51 24.64
N THR A 559 -29.86 -28.73 25.71
CA THR A 559 -28.63 -27.96 25.98
C THR A 559 -27.89 -28.47 27.21
N ILE A 560 -26.57 -28.64 27.05
CA ILE A 560 -25.51 -28.57 28.08
C ILE A 560 -25.79 -29.27 29.42
N LEU A 561 -25.12 -30.40 29.66
CA LEU A 561 -25.03 -31.02 30.99
C LEU A 561 -23.58 -31.03 31.52
N ASN A 562 -23.30 -30.11 32.42
CA ASN A 562 -22.01 -29.96 33.11
C ASN A 562 -21.96 -30.89 34.34
N LYS A 563 -20.85 -31.63 34.57
CA LYS A 563 -20.75 -32.60 35.68
C LYS A 563 -19.46 -32.46 36.49
N LYS A 564 -19.59 -31.93 37.70
CA LYS A 564 -18.55 -31.96 38.75
C LYS A 564 -18.37 -33.38 39.30
N GLY A 565 -17.16 -33.71 39.75
CA GLY A 565 -16.88 -34.87 40.60
C GLY A 565 -16.19 -34.49 41.91
N SER A 566 -16.35 -35.27 42.98
CA SER A 566 -15.55 -35.15 44.21
C SER A 566 -15.63 -36.36 45.17
N VAL A 567 -14.43 -36.84 45.54
CA VAL A 567 -14.03 -37.44 46.84
C VAL A 567 -14.63 -38.78 47.33
N LYS A 568 -13.76 -39.80 47.33
CA LYS A 568 -13.33 -40.68 48.47
C LYS A 568 -12.00 -41.35 48.02
N LYS A 569 -10.84 -41.27 48.71
CA LYS A 569 -10.38 -41.97 49.94
C LYS A 569 -10.62 -43.50 49.88
N LYS A 570 -9.70 -44.43 50.21
CA LYS A 570 -8.27 -44.47 50.70
C LYS A 570 -7.73 -45.92 50.37
N ASN A 571 -6.51 -46.44 50.58
CA ASN A 571 -5.21 -46.10 51.21
C ASN A 571 -4.09 -47.07 50.67
N TYR A 572 -2.83 -46.95 51.13
CA TYR A 572 -1.70 -47.94 51.03
C TYR A 572 -1.02 -48.13 49.64
N SER A 573 0.26 -48.53 49.51
CA SER A 573 1.52 -48.16 50.23
C SER A 573 2.75 -48.90 49.65
N GLY A 574 3.85 -48.17 49.35
CA GLY A 574 5.24 -48.68 49.27
C GLY A 574 5.59 -49.66 48.14
N GLY A 575 6.83 -49.69 47.60
CA GLY A 575 8.02 -48.88 47.88
C GLY A 575 9.16 -49.20 46.91
N ASP A 576 10.40 -48.80 47.27
CA ASP A 576 11.68 -49.03 46.56
C ASP A 576 11.91 -48.27 45.22
N LYS A 577 12.89 -47.36 45.17
CA LYS A 577 14.36 -47.51 44.89
C LYS A 577 14.63 -47.59 43.37
N ALA A 578 15.06 -46.55 42.65
CA ALA A 578 16.23 -45.64 42.77
C ALA A 578 17.54 -46.15 42.14
N ARG A 579 17.96 -45.52 41.02
CA ARG A 579 19.34 -45.08 40.69
C ARG A 579 19.39 -44.34 39.32
N ASP A 580 20.46 -43.64 38.92
CA ASP A 580 21.21 -42.50 39.52
C ASP A 580 22.33 -42.04 38.54
N ARG A 581 22.64 -40.72 38.49
CA ARG A 581 23.83 -40.07 37.84
C ARG A 581 24.00 -40.25 36.31
N SER A 582 24.85 -39.46 35.63
CA SER A 582 25.73 -38.32 36.03
C SER A 582 25.62 -37.20 34.98
N GLN A 583 25.78 -35.88 35.21
CA GLN A 583 26.38 -35.00 36.24
C GLN A 583 27.90 -34.72 36.15
N ARG A 584 28.24 -33.40 36.10
CA ARG A 584 29.57 -32.72 36.20
C ARG A 584 30.41 -32.74 34.89
N ALA A 585 31.24 -31.75 34.57
CA ALA A 585 31.69 -30.52 35.28
C ALA A 585 31.64 -29.29 34.32
N CYS A 586 32.27 -28.10 34.49
CA CYS A 586 33.26 -27.57 35.46
C CYS A 586 33.21 -26.01 35.57
N SER A 587 34.28 -25.42 36.12
CA SER A 587 34.59 -24.00 36.46
C SER A 587 35.36 -23.24 35.33
N ASP A 588 35.85 -21.98 35.41
CA ASP A 588 35.62 -20.79 36.28
C ASP A 588 36.25 -19.48 35.70
N THR A 589 35.75 -18.31 36.10
CA THR A 589 36.41 -16.98 36.27
C THR A 589 37.24 -16.22 35.18
N GLN A 590 37.20 -14.87 35.33
CA GLN A 590 38.20 -13.81 35.04
C GLN A 590 38.26 -13.01 33.71
N LEU A 591 37.55 -11.87 33.75
CA LEU A 591 38.06 -10.47 33.65
C LEU A 591 38.50 -9.79 32.32
N LYS A 592 38.14 -8.48 32.28
CA LYS A 592 38.64 -7.37 31.44
C LYS A 592 38.27 -7.41 29.95
N GLU A 593 38.00 -6.33 29.23
CA GLU A 593 37.69 -4.89 29.43
C GLU A 593 38.02 -4.25 28.06
N ILE A 594 37.12 -3.45 27.46
CA ILE A 594 37.39 -2.20 26.71
C ILE A 594 36.11 -1.74 25.96
N GLN A 595 35.86 -0.42 26.00
CA GLN A 595 34.99 0.43 25.15
C GLN A 595 33.66 -0.19 24.62
N ALA A 596 32.46 0.23 25.01
CA ALA A 596 31.92 1.55 25.42
C ALA A 596 31.88 2.62 24.31
N SER A 597 30.75 2.71 23.61
CA SER A 597 30.21 3.93 22.97
C SER A 597 28.75 3.73 22.55
N GLN A 598 27.90 4.74 22.80
CA GLN A 598 26.49 4.86 22.36
C GLN A 598 25.51 3.81 22.95
N ALA A 599 24.23 4.10 23.24
CA ALA A 599 23.48 5.36 23.22
C ALA A 599 22.86 5.66 24.61
N LEU A 600 22.26 6.84 24.82
CA LEU A 600 21.93 7.34 26.17
C LEU A 600 20.80 6.62 26.93
N GLU A 601 19.57 6.64 26.39
CA GLU A 601 18.42 6.77 27.29
C GLU A 601 18.01 5.51 28.06
N GLN A 602 17.90 5.66 29.38
CA GLN A 602 17.03 4.85 30.23
C GLN A 602 16.36 5.74 31.29
N PRO A 603 15.31 5.22 31.95
CA PRO A 603 15.50 5.04 33.40
C PRO A 603 15.02 3.65 33.91
N PRO A 604 15.93 2.76 34.39
CA PRO A 604 15.51 1.56 35.12
C PRO A 604 15.15 1.92 36.58
N ALA A 605 15.54 3.11 37.03
CA ALA A 605 15.40 3.59 38.39
C ALA A 605 13.95 3.59 38.89
N ILE A 606 13.00 4.00 38.04
CA ILE A 606 11.57 4.08 38.38
C ILE A 606 11.01 2.69 38.75
N ILE A 607 11.40 1.65 38.00
CA ILE A 607 10.98 0.26 38.25
C ILE A 607 11.54 -0.21 39.60
N THR A 608 12.82 0.05 39.88
CA THR A 608 13.44 -0.33 41.17
C THR A 608 12.91 0.46 42.38
N GLN A 609 12.39 1.67 42.18
CA GLN A 609 11.69 2.43 43.23
C GLN A 609 10.30 1.84 43.53
N GLN A 610 9.50 1.53 42.51
CA GLN A 610 8.18 0.91 42.71
C GLN A 610 8.29 -0.44 43.43
N ASP A 611 9.26 -1.28 43.06
CA ASP A 611 9.43 -2.61 43.65
C ASP A 611 9.87 -2.53 45.14
N ARG A 612 10.60 -1.47 45.53
CA ARG A 612 10.87 -1.11 46.94
C ARG A 612 9.59 -0.72 47.67
N HIS A 613 8.74 0.09 47.05
CA HIS A 613 7.50 0.59 47.64
C HIS A 613 6.46 -0.55 47.84
N ILE A 614 6.39 -1.49 46.90
CA ILE A 614 5.53 -2.69 46.97
C ILE A 614 6.02 -3.66 48.06
N LYS A 615 7.35 -3.83 48.22
CA LYS A 615 7.90 -4.63 49.34
C LYS A 615 7.58 -4.01 50.70
N LEU A 616 7.70 -2.69 50.86
CA LEU A 616 7.35 -2.00 52.11
C LEU A 616 5.86 -2.15 52.47
N GLN A 617 4.95 -2.05 51.50
CA GLN A 617 3.52 -2.32 51.73
C GLN A 617 3.27 -3.78 52.16
N ARG A 618 3.98 -4.76 51.58
CA ARG A 618 3.87 -6.18 51.98
C ARG A 618 4.37 -6.43 53.40
N SER A 619 5.44 -5.77 53.84
CA SER A 619 5.89 -5.82 55.25
C SER A 619 4.81 -5.29 56.20
N SER A 620 4.29 -4.09 55.94
CA SER A 620 3.25 -3.46 56.78
C SER A 620 1.96 -4.28 56.89
N LEU A 621 1.56 -4.97 55.81
CA LEU A 621 0.41 -5.87 55.82
C LEU A 621 0.66 -7.20 56.57
N THR A 622 1.91 -7.64 56.66
CA THR A 622 2.28 -8.89 57.37
C THR A 622 2.35 -8.66 58.88
N GLU A 623 2.87 -7.51 59.30
CA GLU A 623 3.05 -7.15 60.72
C GLU A 623 1.72 -6.97 61.47
N ARG A 624 0.63 -6.67 60.75
CA ARG A 624 -0.71 -6.44 61.31
C ARG A 624 -1.54 -7.70 61.56
N ALA A 625 -1.00 -8.89 61.29
CA ALA A 625 -1.67 -10.18 61.49
C ALA A 625 -1.52 -10.77 62.91
N SER A 626 -0.70 -10.16 63.76
CA SER A 626 -0.21 -10.75 65.03
C SER A 626 -1.06 -10.41 66.27
N PHE A 627 -2.39 -10.41 66.17
CA PHE A 627 -3.30 -10.24 67.31
C PHE A 627 -4.43 -11.29 67.33
N PRO A 628 -4.55 -12.12 68.38
CA PRO A 628 -5.54 -13.18 68.46
C PRO A 628 -6.87 -12.68 69.06
N GLY A 629 -7.92 -12.55 68.25
CA GLY A 629 -9.25 -12.25 68.79
C GLY A 629 -10.37 -12.00 67.78
N CYS A 630 -11.17 -13.04 67.51
CA CYS A 630 -12.61 -13.06 67.20
C CYS A 630 -12.96 -14.00 66.03
N HIS A 631 -13.83 -14.99 66.28
CA HIS A 631 -14.25 -15.99 65.29
C HIS A 631 -15.72 -15.82 64.87
N ARG A 632 -15.98 -15.05 63.80
CA ARG A 632 -17.12 -15.26 62.87
C ARG A 632 -16.99 -14.33 61.64
N GLY A 633 -16.91 -14.91 60.44
CA GLY A 633 -16.78 -14.16 59.17
C GLY A 633 -15.80 -14.76 58.13
N ASN A 634 -15.16 -15.89 58.44
CA ASN A 634 -13.91 -16.31 57.81
C ASN A 634 -14.04 -17.21 56.55
N VAL A 635 -15.04 -16.98 55.70
CA VAL A 635 -15.22 -17.71 54.42
C VAL A 635 -15.27 -16.75 53.24
N LEU A 636 -16.05 -15.67 53.37
CA LEU A 636 -16.24 -14.69 52.30
C LEU A 636 -14.96 -13.88 52.04
N LEU A 637 -14.27 -13.46 53.11
CA LEU A 637 -12.99 -12.73 53.05
C LEU A 637 -11.87 -13.56 52.41
N GLU A 638 -11.78 -14.86 52.75
CA GLU A 638 -10.78 -15.77 52.16
C GLU A 638 -11.10 -16.07 50.69
N GLN A 639 -12.39 -16.12 50.31
CA GLN A 639 -12.82 -16.23 48.91
C GLN A 639 -12.50 -14.98 48.10
N GLU A 640 -12.64 -13.77 48.66
CA GLU A 640 -12.20 -12.53 48.01
C GLU A 640 -10.67 -12.46 47.89
N LYS A 641 -9.93 -12.85 48.93
CA LYS A 641 -8.46 -12.98 48.91
C LYS A 641 -7.99 -13.96 47.83
N GLN A 642 -8.64 -15.11 47.67
CA GLN A 642 -8.37 -16.05 46.58
C GLN A 642 -8.72 -15.46 45.20
N ARG A 643 -9.82 -14.71 45.05
CA ARG A 643 -10.15 -13.98 43.81
C ARG A 643 -9.12 -12.89 43.49
N MET A 644 -8.64 -12.14 44.47
CA MET A 644 -7.60 -11.12 44.28
C MET A 644 -6.26 -11.75 43.89
N LEU A 645 -5.85 -12.86 44.51
CA LEU A 645 -4.65 -13.60 44.12
C LEU A 645 -4.75 -14.18 42.69
N ALA A 646 -5.92 -14.74 42.32
CA ALA A 646 -6.16 -15.20 40.96
C ALA A 646 -6.15 -14.05 39.94
N SER A 647 -6.70 -12.88 40.29
CA SER A 647 -6.64 -11.66 39.48
C SER A 647 -5.20 -11.16 39.31
N PHE A 648 -4.41 -11.15 40.40
CA PHE A 648 -3.00 -10.75 40.37
C PHE A 648 -2.16 -11.70 39.49
N HIS A 649 -2.33 -13.02 39.62
CA HIS A 649 -1.65 -13.97 38.73
C HIS A 649 -2.09 -13.83 37.26
N LYS A 650 -3.38 -13.56 37.00
CA LYS A 650 -3.87 -13.27 35.64
C LYS A 650 -3.22 -12.01 35.06
N LEU A 651 -3.12 -10.94 35.85
CA LEU A 651 -2.48 -9.69 35.44
C LEU A 651 -0.97 -9.86 35.21
N GLN A 652 -0.30 -10.63 36.07
CA GLN A 652 1.13 -10.97 35.91
C GLN A 652 1.40 -11.83 34.66
N LEU A 653 0.49 -12.75 34.32
CA LEU A 653 0.56 -13.52 33.08
C LEU A 653 0.33 -12.64 31.85
N LEU A 654 -0.66 -11.75 31.88
CA LEU A 654 -0.92 -10.79 30.80
C LEU A 654 0.29 -9.87 30.57
N HIS A 655 0.89 -9.34 31.63
CA HIS A 655 2.08 -8.50 31.52
C HIS A 655 3.28 -9.24 30.89
N ARG A 656 3.50 -10.52 31.27
CA ARG A 656 4.52 -11.36 30.59
C ARG A 656 4.19 -11.64 29.12
N GLN A 657 2.91 -11.83 28.79
CA GLN A 657 2.45 -11.98 27.41
C GLN A 657 2.58 -10.68 26.60
N GLU A 658 2.56 -9.51 27.22
CA GLU A 658 2.89 -8.24 26.57
C GLU A 658 4.39 -8.05 26.41
N GLN A 659 5.20 -8.33 27.45
CA GLN A 659 6.67 -8.29 27.36
C GLN A 659 7.20 -9.16 26.21
N ALA A 660 6.77 -10.44 26.15
CA ALA A 660 7.16 -11.36 25.08
C ALA A 660 6.67 -10.91 23.69
N ARG A 661 5.53 -10.21 23.60
CA ARG A 661 5.06 -9.61 22.33
C ARG A 661 5.91 -8.41 21.91
N TRP A 662 6.23 -7.49 22.84
CA TRP A 662 7.12 -6.34 22.59
C TRP A 662 8.56 -6.75 22.24
N GLU A 663 9.04 -7.87 22.76
CA GLU A 663 10.32 -8.48 22.37
C GLU A 663 10.23 -9.09 20.96
N SER A 664 9.18 -9.87 20.69
CA SER A 664 8.92 -10.44 19.35
C SER A 664 8.61 -9.39 18.27
N GLU A 665 8.17 -8.20 18.66
CA GLU A 665 7.93 -7.05 17.76
C GLU A 665 9.24 -6.29 17.47
N ARG A 666 10.07 -6.02 18.49
CA ARG A 666 11.41 -5.46 18.28
C ARG A 666 12.29 -6.35 17.42
N GLU A 667 12.28 -7.67 17.63
CA GLU A 667 13.10 -8.57 16.81
C GLU A 667 12.62 -8.64 15.35
N ARG A 668 11.30 -8.58 15.11
CA ARG A 668 10.75 -8.40 13.75
C ARG A 668 11.20 -7.09 13.11
N HIS A 669 11.17 -5.98 13.85
CA HIS A 669 11.68 -4.70 13.34
C HIS A 669 13.19 -4.71 13.09
N ARG A 670 13.99 -5.37 13.94
CA ARG A 670 15.44 -5.54 13.76
C ARG A 670 15.75 -6.30 12.47
N LEU A 671 15.11 -7.45 12.25
CA LEU A 671 15.26 -8.25 11.03
C LEU A 671 14.74 -7.53 9.78
N GLN A 672 13.70 -6.70 9.90
CA GLN A 672 13.21 -5.86 8.80
C GLN A 672 14.18 -4.72 8.42
N ALA A 673 14.86 -4.13 9.41
CA ALA A 673 15.88 -3.11 9.18
C ALA A 673 17.15 -3.72 8.56
N GLU A 674 17.64 -4.84 9.11
CA GLU A 674 18.78 -5.61 8.59
C GLU A 674 18.56 -6.02 7.13
N ALA A 675 17.38 -6.58 6.80
CA ALA A 675 17.01 -6.90 5.43
C ALA A 675 16.80 -5.66 4.53
N ALA A 676 16.58 -4.46 5.08
CA ALA A 676 16.50 -3.22 4.31
C ALA A 676 17.88 -2.64 4.01
N GLU A 677 18.83 -2.70 4.96
CA GLU A 677 20.22 -2.33 4.75
C GLU A 677 20.87 -3.19 3.66
N ASP A 678 20.63 -4.51 3.64
CA ASP A 678 21.18 -5.38 2.60
C ASP A 678 20.60 -5.10 1.20
N ARG A 679 19.32 -4.72 1.09
CA ARG A 679 18.74 -4.24 -0.18
C ARG A 679 19.34 -2.90 -0.61
N LEU A 680 19.64 -2.01 0.33
CA LEU A 680 20.30 -0.74 0.03
C LEU A 680 21.72 -0.97 -0.50
N ARG A 681 22.51 -1.83 0.16
CA ARG A 681 23.86 -2.22 -0.30
C ARG A 681 23.86 -2.79 -1.72
N GLN A 682 22.92 -3.69 -2.04
CA GLN A 682 22.78 -4.25 -3.39
C GLN A 682 22.46 -3.16 -4.43
N SER A 683 21.61 -2.19 -4.08
CA SER A 683 21.30 -1.04 -4.93
C SER A 683 22.52 -0.12 -5.13
N GLU A 684 23.30 0.15 -4.07
CA GLU A 684 24.53 0.95 -4.13
C GLU A 684 25.62 0.29 -5.00
N GLU A 685 25.76 -1.04 -4.94
CA GLU A 685 26.66 -1.82 -5.80
C GLU A 685 26.21 -1.80 -7.26
N GLU A 686 24.92 -1.93 -7.55
CA GLU A 686 24.38 -1.82 -8.90
C GLU A 686 24.55 -0.40 -9.46
N CYS A 687 24.28 0.63 -8.66
CA CYS A 687 24.49 2.03 -9.06
C CYS A 687 25.97 2.29 -9.41
N ARG A 688 26.92 1.81 -8.60
CA ARG A 688 28.35 1.94 -8.86
C ARG A 688 28.77 1.26 -10.16
N ARG A 689 28.27 0.04 -10.41
CA ARG A 689 28.54 -0.71 -11.65
C ARG A 689 27.95 -0.02 -12.89
N LEU A 690 26.80 0.64 -12.76
CA LEU A 690 26.21 1.45 -13.84
C LEU A 690 26.99 2.75 -14.07
N GLU A 691 27.55 3.35 -13.02
CA GLU A 691 28.41 4.53 -13.10
C GLU A 691 29.74 4.24 -13.78
N GLU A 692 30.45 3.16 -13.41
CA GLU A 692 31.66 2.68 -14.10
C GLU A 692 31.40 2.45 -15.61
N LYS A 693 30.25 1.85 -15.94
CA LYS A 693 29.84 1.62 -17.33
C LYS A 693 29.48 2.92 -18.06
N ARG A 694 28.96 3.93 -17.36
CA ARG A 694 28.68 5.27 -17.92
C ARG A 694 29.98 5.97 -18.29
N GLU A 695 30.97 5.98 -17.39
CA GLU A 695 32.28 6.57 -17.67
C GLU A 695 32.98 5.89 -18.85
N GLU A 696 32.90 4.57 -18.96
CA GLU A 696 33.51 3.83 -20.08
C GLU A 696 32.86 4.18 -21.42
N LEU A 697 31.54 4.30 -21.48
CA LEU A 697 30.83 4.78 -22.67
C LEU A 697 31.16 6.25 -23.00
N GLU A 698 31.43 7.08 -21.98
CA GLU A 698 31.87 8.47 -22.14
C GLU A 698 33.27 8.55 -22.77
N ARG A 699 34.24 7.76 -22.27
CA ARG A 699 35.59 7.63 -22.86
C ARG A 699 35.54 7.16 -24.32
N GLN A 700 34.71 6.16 -24.60
CA GLN A 700 34.51 5.64 -25.97
C GLN A 700 33.90 6.70 -26.90
N ARG A 701 32.95 7.51 -26.41
CA ARG A 701 32.38 8.65 -27.16
C ARG A 701 33.45 9.69 -27.49
N GLU A 702 34.30 10.05 -26.52
CA GLU A 702 35.38 11.01 -26.72
C GLU A 702 36.42 10.54 -27.74
N MET A 703 36.86 9.27 -27.65
CA MET A 703 37.76 8.67 -28.65
C MET A 703 37.15 8.72 -30.06
N TYR A 704 35.90 8.29 -30.21
CA TYR A 704 35.20 8.32 -31.50
C TYR A 704 35.05 9.74 -32.06
N GLN A 705 34.86 10.74 -31.20
CA GLN A 705 34.77 12.13 -31.64
C GLN A 705 36.13 12.70 -32.10
N GLN A 706 37.23 12.34 -31.43
CA GLN A 706 38.59 12.66 -31.89
C GLN A 706 38.91 12.00 -33.23
N ASP A 707 38.45 10.77 -33.47
CA ASP A 707 38.61 10.09 -34.76
C ASP A 707 37.81 10.74 -35.89
N LEU A 708 36.59 11.21 -35.61
CA LEU A 708 35.82 12.02 -36.56
C LEU A 708 36.51 13.35 -36.89
N GLU A 709 37.19 13.98 -35.94
CA GLU A 709 37.96 15.20 -36.17
C GLU A 709 39.22 14.93 -37.01
N ARG A 710 40.01 13.90 -36.68
CA ARG A 710 41.13 13.44 -37.51
C ARG A 710 40.71 13.10 -38.94
N LEU A 711 39.53 12.49 -39.13
CA LEU A 711 38.99 12.19 -40.45
C LEU A 711 38.56 13.45 -41.22
N ARG A 712 38.01 14.46 -40.54
CA ARG A 712 37.67 15.77 -41.13
C ARG A 712 38.92 16.52 -41.57
N GLU A 713 39.96 16.57 -40.73
CA GLU A 713 41.26 17.19 -41.05
C GLU A 713 41.93 16.50 -42.24
N SER A 714 41.99 15.17 -42.24
CA SER A 714 42.50 14.37 -43.36
C SER A 714 41.74 14.67 -44.66
N THR A 715 40.40 14.70 -44.59
CA THR A 715 39.54 15.06 -45.74
C THR A 715 39.79 16.49 -46.25
N LEU A 716 40.08 17.43 -45.35
CA LEU A 716 40.39 18.82 -45.69
C LEU A 716 41.78 18.96 -46.31
N ASN A 717 42.77 18.22 -45.80
CA ASN A 717 44.12 18.16 -46.36
C ASN A 717 44.11 17.53 -47.77
N VAL A 718 43.41 16.41 -47.98
CA VAL A 718 43.26 15.80 -49.33
C VAL A 718 42.55 16.75 -50.31
N LYS A 719 41.56 17.54 -49.86
CA LYS A 719 40.95 18.60 -50.69
C LYS A 719 41.94 19.71 -51.03
N LYS A 720 42.77 20.13 -50.07
CA LYS A 720 43.82 21.15 -50.28
C LYS A 720 44.89 20.66 -51.26
N GLU A 721 45.38 19.42 -51.11
CA GLU A 721 46.35 18.81 -52.03
C GLU A 721 45.80 18.70 -53.45
N ARG A 722 44.52 18.35 -53.63
CA ARG A 722 43.87 18.39 -54.95
C ARG A 722 43.84 19.78 -55.54
N LEU A 723 43.45 20.81 -54.77
CA LEU A 723 43.47 22.20 -55.24
C LEU A 723 44.90 22.69 -55.57
N GLU A 724 45.92 22.24 -54.85
CA GLU A 724 47.33 22.51 -55.18
C GLU A 724 47.80 21.76 -56.44
N GLN A 725 47.32 20.54 -56.67
CA GLN A 725 47.57 19.80 -57.92
C GLN A 725 46.85 20.45 -59.11
N ASP A 726 45.59 20.85 -58.97
CA ASP A 726 44.81 21.54 -60.00
C ASP A 726 45.45 22.90 -60.35
N ASN A 727 45.96 23.67 -59.37
CA ASN A 727 46.73 24.88 -59.65
C ASN A 727 48.03 24.59 -60.43
N ARG A 728 48.76 23.52 -60.08
CA ARG A 728 49.97 23.10 -60.84
C ARG A 728 49.61 22.61 -62.25
N GLY A 729 48.45 21.99 -62.42
CA GLY A 729 47.89 21.60 -63.73
C GLY A 729 47.48 22.81 -64.57
N GLY A 730 46.78 23.78 -63.97
CA GLY A 730 46.39 25.04 -64.59
C GLY A 730 47.60 25.83 -65.08
N CYS A 731 48.63 25.97 -64.25
CA CYS A 731 49.90 26.60 -64.66
C CYS A 731 50.55 25.86 -65.84
N ARG A 732 50.54 24.52 -65.89
CA ARG A 732 51.05 23.77 -67.05
C ARG A 732 50.20 23.99 -68.30
N CYS A 733 48.88 24.13 -68.16
CA CYS A 733 47.99 24.44 -69.28
C CYS A 733 48.26 25.84 -69.85
N PHE A 734 48.45 26.85 -68.99
CA PHE A 734 48.84 28.21 -69.40
C PHE A 734 50.22 28.27 -70.08
N TYR A 735 51.20 27.48 -69.61
CA TYR A 735 52.50 27.37 -70.30
C TYR A 735 52.39 26.70 -71.68
N PHE A 736 51.42 25.80 -71.90
CA PHE A 736 51.21 25.17 -73.20
C PHE A 736 50.46 26.07 -74.19
N THR A 737 49.54 26.93 -73.72
CA THR A 737 48.84 27.88 -74.60
C THR A 737 49.69 29.10 -74.98
N TRP A 738 50.64 29.52 -74.13
CA TRP A 738 51.58 30.61 -74.45
C TRP A 738 52.75 30.20 -75.37
N GLN A 739 52.78 28.96 -75.87
CA GLN A 739 53.77 28.48 -76.83
C GLN A 739 53.16 28.20 -78.23
N VAL A 740 51.91 28.61 -78.46
CA VAL A 740 51.18 28.46 -79.74
C VAL A 740 50.39 29.75 -80.08
N SER A 741 51.03 30.91 -79.92
CA SER A 741 50.54 32.24 -80.35
C SER A 741 51.72 33.18 -80.59
#